data_AF-A0AAW0SYT6-F1
#
_entry.id   AF-A0AAW0SYT6-F1
#
_cell.length_a   1.000
_cell.length_b   1.000
_cell.length_c   1.000
_cell.angle_alpha   90.00
_cell.angle_beta   90.00
_cell.angle_gamma   90.00
#
_symmetry.space_group_name_H-M   'P 1'
#
loop_
_entity.id
_entity.type
_entity.pdbx_description
1 polymer ?
#
loop_
_entity_poly.entity_id
_entity_poly.type
_entity_poly.pdbx_seq_one_letter_code
_entity_poly.pdbx_strand_id
1 'polypeptide(L)'
;MARQRRVNKAPFSHHHHHHHHHHDLSQLDDAQGSYYNPKEGSSTTNSRRHQQRRRQWCPTVLYMACAALVVIAVIYFLYVGYVETRINTPIAAPKVVTKSGLEVPERYWGTYRPGVYFGTRTRHPTSLLTGLMWFVPGHFQNNVLALRHWCDQADELSRYGWLLHDGRDFGMQSLEDKHVTLQTMFVKQQGGQHGGEWSARINVLPKSKKQIGSEASIIYYVVLDPEDEDAWLQGEIGSQHSLGAVRGFSTSVGGFHLSVNNHSGTITHQHALLTKHLGLSQLKETVMRGLRVFQGQTEKHIGLAGEMFDHQDLDRKPNFVALQVSGRVPFSVDVVYESNSASQERQQKLVGEVLTTELQEHEEKFHKDFEAKFSLESKGFTQEEISFAKAALSNMLGGIGYFYGASRVTGQYNKEPVPYWRAPLYTAIPSRSFFPRGFLWDEGFHNLLISKWDREISQDILAHWLDLMNWDGWIPREQILGTEARARVPDEFVVQDGRNANPPTLLLTLHSMLAEFKEDLSDDDYHYLTRLWPRLRAWYSWFNTTQIGELPGTYRWRGRNPDAVRELNPKTLTSGLDDYPRASHPTREERHLDLRCWMTLASGLMADLARLVEKDPIRFQESYRQDFYFSSFCFIIIIVIITIECLQTLRVLVYVVLQGDLNASQKCNGFGCSWYLWCA
;
A
#
# COMPACT_ATOMS: atom_id res chain seq x y z
N MET A 1 23.11 41.91 42.33
CA MET A 1 24.03 43.05 42.66
C MET A 1 25.27 42.98 41.78
N ALA A 2 26.03 44.07 41.70
CA ALA A 2 27.01 44.31 40.62
C ALA A 2 28.48 44.08 41.02
N ARG A 3 29.36 44.25 40.02
CA ARG A 3 30.83 44.44 40.07
C ARG A 3 31.70 43.19 40.25
N GLN A 4 32.88 43.08 39.64
CA GLN A 4 33.54 43.67 38.45
C GLN A 4 35.02 43.21 38.49
N ARG A 5 35.56 42.77 37.33
CA ARG A 5 36.88 43.15 36.77
C ARG A 5 38.18 42.54 37.38
N ARG A 6 39.27 42.24 36.62
CA ARG A 6 39.60 42.25 35.14
C ARG A 6 41.06 41.77 34.93
N VAL A 7 41.52 41.68 33.66
CA VAL A 7 42.94 41.73 33.16
C VAL A 7 43.73 40.40 33.20
N ASN A 8 44.49 39.94 32.18
CA ASN A 8 44.62 40.24 30.73
C ASN A 8 45.45 39.13 30.02
N LYS A 9 45.17 38.81 28.74
CA LYS A 9 46.05 39.03 27.54
C LYS A 9 45.46 38.37 26.28
N ALA A 10 45.81 38.87 25.09
CA ALA A 10 45.13 38.63 23.81
C ALA A 10 46.13 38.68 22.59
N PRO A 11 45.76 38.94 21.31
CA PRO A 11 45.68 37.89 20.26
C PRO A 11 46.25 38.31 18.85
N PHE A 12 45.92 37.56 17.78
CA PHE A 12 45.94 37.92 16.33
C PHE A 12 44.77 37.15 15.64
N SER A 13 43.71 37.71 15.01
CA SER A 13 43.51 38.53 13.77
C SER A 13 43.66 37.74 12.45
N HIS A 14 42.76 37.74 11.43
CA HIS A 14 41.87 38.78 10.81
C HIS A 14 40.43 38.22 10.52
N HIS A 15 39.29 38.95 10.54
CA HIS A 15 38.75 40.07 9.71
C HIS A 15 38.38 39.69 8.25
N HIS A 16 37.22 40.06 7.66
CA HIS A 16 36.27 41.18 7.93
C HIS A 16 34.77 40.90 7.60
N HIS A 17 33.87 41.70 8.19
CA HIS A 17 32.50 42.04 7.73
C HIS A 17 32.45 43.56 7.32
N HIS A 18 31.36 44.25 6.90
CA HIS A 18 29.89 44.06 7.08
C HIS A 18 29.04 45.04 6.19
N HIS A 19 27.71 44.81 6.13
CA HIS A 19 26.59 45.79 6.15
C HIS A 19 25.87 46.36 4.89
N HIS A 20 24.55 46.49 5.06
CA HIS A 20 23.54 47.26 4.29
C HIS A 20 23.49 48.75 4.71
N HIS A 21 22.99 49.66 3.86
CA HIS A 21 21.67 50.35 4.04
C HIS A 21 21.28 51.34 2.90
N HIS A 22 20.00 51.73 2.90
CA HIS A 22 19.33 52.77 2.07
C HIS A 22 20.00 54.17 2.18
N HIS A 23 19.89 55.12 1.23
CA HIS A 23 18.64 55.86 0.92
C HIS A 23 18.68 56.73 -0.36
N ASP A 24 17.49 57.22 -0.69
CA ASP A 24 17.04 58.19 -1.71
C ASP A 24 17.72 59.59 -1.67
N LEU A 25 17.70 60.34 -2.79
CA LEU A 25 17.48 61.81 -2.86
C LEU A 25 17.67 62.43 -4.27
N SER A 26 17.10 63.62 -4.45
CA SER A 26 16.76 64.28 -5.73
C SER A 26 17.25 65.74 -5.83
N GLN A 27 17.41 66.27 -7.06
CA GLN A 27 17.43 67.72 -7.42
C GLN A 27 18.62 68.56 -6.85
N LEU A 28 19.01 69.76 -7.33
CA LEU A 28 18.86 70.53 -8.59
C LEU A 28 19.97 71.63 -8.65
N ASP A 29 20.20 72.17 -9.85
CA ASP A 29 20.67 73.54 -10.23
C ASP A 29 22.06 74.16 -9.87
N ASP A 30 22.68 74.69 -10.94
CA ASP A 30 23.36 76.00 -11.15
C ASP A 30 24.50 76.50 -10.21
N ALA A 31 25.56 77.19 -10.66
CA ALA A 31 25.61 78.23 -11.71
C ALA A 31 27.05 78.64 -12.14
N GLN A 32 27.13 79.47 -13.20
CA GLN A 32 28.26 80.36 -13.61
C GLN A 32 29.57 79.71 -14.14
N GLY A 33 30.27 80.25 -15.14
CA GLY A 33 30.01 81.42 -16.01
C GLY A 33 31.26 81.84 -16.82
N SER A 34 31.16 82.94 -17.60
CA SER A 34 32.26 83.75 -18.18
C SER A 34 32.75 83.50 -19.64
N TYR A 35 32.13 84.24 -20.55
CA TYR A 35 32.74 85.22 -21.50
C TYR A 35 33.58 84.87 -22.75
N TYR A 36 33.27 85.72 -23.75
CA TYR A 36 34.08 86.30 -24.83
C TYR A 36 34.15 85.62 -26.21
N ASN A 37 34.00 86.48 -27.23
CA ASN A 37 33.90 86.23 -28.66
C ASN A 37 34.67 87.37 -29.35
N PRO A 38 35.40 87.11 -30.45
CA PRO A 38 35.16 87.98 -31.61
C PRO A 38 35.11 87.25 -32.96
N LYS A 39 34.52 87.96 -33.92
CA LYS A 39 34.24 87.58 -35.32
C LYS A 39 35.53 87.48 -36.16
N GLU A 40 35.55 86.60 -37.17
CA GLU A 40 35.49 86.92 -38.63
C GLU A 40 36.02 85.77 -39.53
N GLY A 41 35.64 85.78 -40.82
CA GLY A 41 36.59 85.43 -41.88
C GLY A 41 36.57 84.03 -42.54
N SER A 42 35.65 83.84 -43.50
CA SER A 42 35.90 83.23 -44.83
C SER A 42 36.19 81.72 -45.07
N SER A 43 35.57 81.23 -46.17
CA SER A 43 36.05 80.26 -47.18
C SER A 43 36.64 78.88 -46.81
N THR A 44 35.80 77.84 -46.95
CA THR A 44 35.98 76.69 -47.86
C THR A 44 37.40 76.28 -48.34
N THR A 45 37.93 75.12 -47.91
CA THR A 45 37.97 73.84 -48.69
C THR A 45 38.99 72.81 -48.14
N ASN A 46 38.71 71.52 -48.35
CA ASN A 46 39.63 70.36 -48.43
C ASN A 46 40.77 70.22 -47.37
N SER A 47 40.78 69.20 -46.50
CA SER A 47 40.92 67.80 -46.95
C SER A 47 40.92 66.76 -45.81
N ARG A 48 40.69 65.50 -46.21
CA ARG A 48 40.73 64.22 -45.46
C ARG A 48 41.52 64.17 -44.13
N ARG A 49 40.83 63.75 -43.05
CA ARG A 49 41.36 62.78 -42.08
C ARG A 49 40.30 61.74 -41.69
N HIS A 50 40.60 60.47 -41.93
CA HIS A 50 39.85 59.33 -41.39
C HIS A 50 40.15 59.18 -39.89
N GLN A 51 39.13 59.18 -39.01
CA GLN A 51 39.17 58.32 -37.82
C GLN A 51 37.78 58.06 -37.18
N GLN A 52 37.42 56.78 -37.15
CA GLN A 52 36.61 56.09 -36.14
C GLN A 52 35.42 56.82 -35.46
N ARG A 53 34.26 56.81 -36.11
CA ARG A 53 32.99 56.54 -35.40
C ARG A 53 32.82 55.02 -35.21
N ARG A 54 33.54 54.43 -34.25
CA ARG A 54 33.35 53.01 -33.89
C ARG A 54 32.12 52.90 -32.97
N ARG A 55 31.13 52.08 -33.35
CA ARG A 55 29.87 51.85 -32.62
C ARG A 55 30.10 51.63 -31.12
N GLN A 56 29.57 52.54 -30.30
CA GLN A 56 29.50 52.42 -28.84
C GLN A 56 28.38 51.47 -28.36
N TRP A 57 27.74 50.75 -29.29
CA TRP A 57 26.61 49.84 -29.07
C TRP A 57 27.02 48.39 -28.71
N CYS A 58 28.31 48.05 -28.69
CA CYS A 58 28.75 46.68 -28.43
C CYS A 58 28.69 46.22 -26.95
N PRO A 59 29.08 47.03 -25.93
CA PRO A 59 29.10 46.54 -24.55
C PRO A 59 27.69 46.28 -24.01
N THR A 60 26.77 47.22 -24.19
CA THR A 60 25.40 47.14 -23.64
C THR A 60 24.61 45.99 -24.26
N VAL A 61 24.73 45.77 -25.58
CA VAL A 61 24.11 44.63 -26.27
C VAL A 61 24.70 43.31 -25.79
N LEU A 62 26.02 43.25 -25.52
CA LEU A 62 26.66 42.07 -24.96
C LEU A 62 26.19 41.78 -23.52
N TYR A 63 26.09 42.80 -22.66
CA TYR A 63 25.54 42.64 -21.30
C TYR A 63 24.07 42.18 -21.31
N MET A 64 23.24 42.74 -22.20
CA MET A 64 21.85 42.31 -22.37
C MET A 64 21.75 40.87 -22.89
N ALA A 65 22.62 40.47 -23.82
CA ALA A 65 22.70 39.09 -24.31
C ALA A 65 23.14 38.12 -23.20
N CYS A 66 24.17 38.47 -22.41
CA CYS A 66 24.60 37.67 -21.27
C CYS A 66 23.50 37.55 -20.20
N ALA A 67 22.80 38.66 -19.88
CA ALA A 67 21.67 38.64 -18.94
C ALA A 67 20.53 37.74 -19.46
N ALA A 68 20.19 37.83 -20.75
CA ALA A 68 19.19 36.95 -21.37
C ALA A 68 19.61 35.48 -21.33
N LEU A 69 20.89 35.16 -21.58
CA LEU A 69 21.42 33.80 -21.45
C LEU A 69 21.36 33.27 -20.01
N VAL A 70 21.64 34.11 -19.01
CA VAL A 70 21.48 33.74 -17.59
C VAL A 70 20.01 33.49 -17.26
N VAL A 71 19.09 34.33 -17.72
CA VAL A 71 17.63 34.13 -17.53
C VAL A 71 17.16 32.83 -18.20
N ILE A 72 17.60 32.56 -19.43
CA ILE A 72 17.29 31.30 -20.14
C ILE A 72 17.85 30.09 -19.39
N ALA A 73 19.08 30.17 -18.88
CA ALA A 73 19.68 29.10 -18.08
C ALA A 73 18.91 28.86 -16.77
N VAL A 74 18.51 29.92 -16.06
CA VAL A 74 17.68 29.82 -14.84
C VAL A 74 16.32 29.20 -15.16
N ILE A 75 15.64 29.65 -16.21
CA ILE A 75 14.37 29.06 -16.67
C ILE A 75 14.54 27.57 -17.02
N TYR A 76 15.64 27.21 -17.70
CA TYR A 76 15.96 25.82 -18.03
C TYR A 76 16.17 24.96 -16.78
N PHE A 77 16.98 25.41 -15.80
CA PHE A 77 17.19 24.66 -14.56
C PHE A 77 15.92 24.55 -13.71
N LEU A 78 15.09 25.60 -13.66
CA LEU A 78 13.77 25.56 -13.00
C LEU A 78 12.82 24.58 -13.71
N TYR A 79 12.83 24.54 -15.05
CA TYR A 79 12.04 23.60 -15.83
C TYR A 79 12.50 22.14 -15.63
N VAL A 80 13.81 21.88 -15.63
CA VAL A 80 14.39 20.56 -15.35
C VAL A 80 14.01 20.10 -13.94
N GLY A 81 14.24 20.92 -12.92
CA GLY A 81 13.85 20.61 -11.54
C GLY A 81 12.35 20.39 -11.40
N TYR A 82 11.51 21.15 -12.12
CA TYR A 82 10.07 20.93 -12.17
C TYR A 82 9.71 19.55 -12.76
N VAL A 83 10.24 19.19 -13.93
CA VAL A 83 9.88 17.88 -14.55
C VAL A 83 10.47 16.68 -13.82
N GLU A 84 11.63 16.82 -13.16
CA GLU A 84 12.22 15.78 -12.31
C GLU A 84 11.45 15.55 -11.01
N THR A 85 10.79 16.59 -10.46
CA THR A 85 10.02 16.49 -9.19
C THR A 85 8.54 16.17 -9.35
N ARG A 86 7.97 16.28 -10.56
CA ARG A 86 6.56 15.90 -10.81
C ARG A 86 6.25 14.46 -10.42
N ILE A 87 7.17 13.52 -10.67
CA ILE A 87 6.97 12.10 -10.38
C ILE A 87 6.69 11.87 -8.89
N ASN A 88 7.37 12.57 -7.98
CA ASN A 88 7.29 12.39 -6.53
C ASN A 88 6.68 13.59 -5.79
N THR A 89 5.94 14.46 -6.50
CA THR A 89 5.13 15.52 -5.90
C THR A 89 3.67 15.04 -5.83
N PRO A 90 2.97 15.13 -4.68
CA PRO A 90 1.54 14.83 -4.59
C PRO A 90 0.72 15.74 -5.51
N ILE A 91 -0.40 15.27 -6.04
CA ILE A 91 -1.34 16.15 -6.76
C ILE A 91 -1.86 17.27 -5.85
N ALA A 92 -1.94 18.50 -6.38
CA ALA A 92 -2.56 19.65 -5.72
C ALA A 92 -4.10 19.55 -5.75
N ALA A 93 -4.64 18.61 -4.99
CA ALA A 93 -6.04 18.47 -4.66
C ALA A 93 -6.18 18.21 -3.16
N PRO A 94 -7.31 18.58 -2.52
CA PRO A 94 -7.62 18.13 -1.16
C PRO A 94 -7.45 16.60 -1.02
N LYS A 95 -7.13 16.15 0.20
CA LYS A 95 -7.14 14.73 0.50
C LYS A 95 -8.57 14.20 0.44
N VAL A 96 -8.72 12.96 -0.03
CA VAL A 96 -10.00 12.24 0.05
C VAL A 96 -10.19 11.72 1.48
N VAL A 97 -9.09 11.24 2.10
CA VAL A 97 -9.05 10.83 3.51
C VAL A 97 -9.16 12.07 4.39
N THR A 98 -10.34 12.29 4.95
CA THR A 98 -10.65 13.45 5.82
C THR A 98 -10.57 13.15 7.31
N LYS A 99 -10.73 11.89 7.71
CA LYS A 99 -10.60 11.39 9.09
C LYS A 99 -9.76 10.11 9.05
N SER A 100 -8.82 9.95 9.97
CA SER A 100 -8.03 8.72 10.11
C SER A 100 -7.47 8.61 11.52
N GLY A 101 -6.93 7.44 11.88
CA GLY A 101 -6.31 7.26 13.18
C GLY A 101 -7.34 7.34 14.31
N LEU A 102 -7.06 8.17 15.32
CA LEU A 102 -7.94 8.35 16.48
C LEU A 102 -9.23 9.12 16.18
N GLU A 103 -9.36 9.78 15.02
CA GLU A 103 -10.63 10.36 14.56
C GLU A 103 -11.65 9.30 14.11
N VAL A 104 -11.21 8.04 13.99
CA VAL A 104 -11.99 6.87 13.57
C VAL A 104 -11.67 5.72 14.55
N PRO A 105 -12.02 5.88 15.85
CA PRO A 105 -11.53 5.01 16.93
C PRO A 105 -11.92 3.54 16.73
N GLU A 106 -13.10 3.28 16.17
CA GLU A 106 -13.62 1.95 15.87
C GLU A 106 -12.83 1.21 14.79
N ARG A 107 -12.04 1.91 13.96
CA ARG A 107 -11.09 1.30 13.01
C ARG A 107 -9.63 1.51 13.41
N TYR A 108 -9.32 2.09 14.58
CA TYR A 108 -7.94 2.45 14.93
C TYR A 108 -7.04 1.23 15.11
N TRP A 109 -7.44 0.31 15.98
CA TRP A 109 -6.84 -1.02 16.12
C TRP A 109 -7.46 -2.03 15.16
N GLY A 110 -6.64 -2.97 14.69
CA GLY A 110 -7.09 -4.14 13.95
C GLY A 110 -5.97 -5.13 13.66
N THR A 111 -6.32 -6.23 12.99
CA THR A 111 -5.45 -7.31 12.50
C THR A 111 -4.60 -6.90 11.29
N TYR A 112 -4.25 -5.60 11.20
CA TYR A 112 -3.72 -4.92 10.02
C TYR A 112 -2.25 -5.24 9.67
N ARG A 113 -1.75 -6.41 10.08
CA ARG A 113 -0.45 -6.99 9.70
C ARG A 113 -0.66 -8.30 8.93
N PRO A 114 -1.33 -8.29 7.76
CA PRO A 114 -1.83 -9.51 7.13
C PRO A 114 -0.74 -10.50 6.68
N GLY A 115 0.52 -10.05 6.59
CA GLY A 115 1.69 -10.88 6.31
C GLY A 115 2.14 -11.82 7.45
N VAL A 116 1.70 -11.61 8.70
CA VAL A 116 1.94 -12.57 9.80
C VAL A 116 0.70 -13.43 10.05
N TYR A 117 0.86 -14.60 10.68
CA TYR A 117 -0.26 -15.51 10.94
C TYR A 117 -1.33 -14.90 11.86
N PHE A 118 -0.91 -14.20 12.92
CA PHE A 118 -1.78 -13.38 13.76
C PHE A 118 -0.96 -12.23 14.38
N GLY A 119 -1.49 -11.01 14.34
CA GLY A 119 -0.89 -9.84 14.97
C GLY A 119 -1.66 -8.57 14.69
N THR A 120 -1.62 -7.63 15.63
CA THR A 120 -2.35 -6.35 15.56
C THR A 120 -1.40 -5.17 15.38
N ARG A 121 -1.95 -4.08 14.83
CA ARG A 121 -1.33 -2.75 14.83
C ARG A 121 -2.40 -1.66 14.83
N THR A 122 -1.98 -0.44 15.10
CA THR A 122 -2.79 0.76 14.91
C THR A 122 -2.64 1.36 13.50
N ARG A 123 -3.64 2.14 13.08
CA ARG A 123 -3.61 3.02 11.91
C ARG A 123 -2.80 4.31 12.17
N HIS A 124 -1.56 4.13 12.61
CA HIS A 124 -0.61 5.20 12.92
C HIS A 124 0.71 5.00 12.15
N PRO A 125 1.41 6.08 11.74
CA PRO A 125 2.75 6.03 11.13
C PRO A 125 3.74 5.19 11.94
N THR A 126 3.97 5.58 13.20
CA THR A 126 4.80 4.88 14.18
C THR A 126 3.91 4.03 15.08
N SER A 127 3.62 2.81 14.68
CA SER A 127 2.57 2.01 15.33
C SER A 127 3.13 1.03 16.36
N LEU A 128 2.46 0.90 17.50
CA LEU A 128 2.68 -0.24 18.41
C LEU A 128 2.28 -1.54 17.70
N LEU A 129 3.24 -2.45 17.51
CA LEU A 129 3.02 -3.72 16.82
C LEU A 129 2.94 -4.88 17.80
N THR A 130 1.96 -5.76 17.63
CA THR A 130 1.92 -7.05 18.35
C THR A 130 1.89 -8.24 17.40
N GLY A 131 2.18 -9.44 17.90
CA GLY A 131 1.96 -10.65 17.13
C GLY A 131 2.27 -11.95 17.87
N LEU A 132 1.83 -13.04 17.24
CA LEU A 132 1.98 -14.41 17.70
C LEU A 132 3.07 -15.14 16.91
N MET A 133 3.86 -15.93 17.63
CA MET A 133 4.67 -17.02 17.09
C MET A 133 4.36 -18.30 17.87
N TRP A 134 4.61 -19.46 17.28
CA TRP A 134 4.53 -20.74 18.00
C TRP A 134 5.52 -21.77 17.46
N PHE A 135 5.82 -22.76 18.29
CA PHE A 135 6.56 -23.96 17.90
C PHE A 135 6.10 -25.16 18.73
N VAL A 136 6.38 -26.36 18.22
CA VAL A 136 6.23 -27.62 18.96
C VAL A 136 7.64 -28.15 19.24
N PRO A 137 8.03 -28.38 20.51
CA PRO A 137 9.34 -28.94 20.84
C PRO A 137 9.61 -30.24 20.07
N GLY A 138 10.82 -30.39 19.54
CA GLY A 138 11.21 -31.53 18.71
C GLY A 138 10.84 -31.42 17.22
N HIS A 139 10.03 -30.44 16.80
CA HIS A 139 9.75 -30.19 15.38
C HIS A 139 10.80 -29.25 14.76
N PHE A 140 11.58 -29.77 13.82
CA PHE A 140 12.63 -29.04 13.12
C PHE A 140 12.37 -29.04 11.61
N GLN A 141 12.76 -27.95 10.95
CA GLN A 141 12.72 -27.77 9.51
C GLN A 141 14.05 -27.20 9.04
N ASN A 142 14.68 -27.83 8.04
CA ASN A 142 16.03 -27.47 7.57
C ASN A 142 17.08 -27.41 8.71
N ASN A 143 17.00 -28.34 9.67
CA ASN A 143 17.82 -28.40 10.89
C ASN A 143 17.66 -27.20 11.87
N VAL A 144 16.64 -26.35 11.68
CA VAL A 144 16.31 -25.22 12.55
C VAL A 144 14.96 -25.48 13.22
N LEU A 145 14.74 -24.97 14.44
CA LEU A 145 13.45 -25.11 15.14
C LEU A 145 12.33 -24.51 14.27
N ALA A 146 11.22 -25.24 14.10
CA ALA A 146 10.10 -24.83 13.27
C ALA A 146 9.23 -23.76 13.96
N LEU A 147 9.79 -22.57 14.17
CA LEU A 147 9.10 -21.39 14.72
C LEU A 147 8.27 -20.71 13.62
N ARG A 148 6.95 -20.67 13.79
CA ARG A 148 5.99 -20.04 12.86
C ARG A 148 5.79 -18.57 13.20
N HIS A 149 5.67 -17.69 12.19
CA HIS A 149 5.48 -16.25 12.40
C HIS A 149 4.88 -15.55 11.18
N TRP A 150 5.68 -15.33 10.13
CA TRP A 150 5.23 -14.91 8.80
C TRP A 150 4.32 -15.97 8.19
N CYS A 151 3.31 -15.56 7.43
CA CYS A 151 2.58 -16.45 6.55
C CYS A 151 3.52 -16.95 5.45
N ASP A 152 4.10 -18.14 5.59
CA ASP A 152 4.96 -18.71 4.56
C ASP A 152 4.43 -20.05 4.06
N GLN A 153 4.43 -20.27 2.74
CA GLN A 153 4.04 -21.55 2.18
C GLN A 153 5.04 -22.65 2.53
N ALA A 154 6.31 -22.29 2.76
CA ALA A 154 7.31 -23.23 3.22
C ALA A 154 7.00 -23.79 4.62
N ASP A 155 6.15 -23.16 5.45
CA ASP A 155 5.80 -23.71 6.76
C ASP A 155 4.90 -24.96 6.67
N GLU A 156 4.28 -25.24 5.51
CA GLU A 156 3.49 -26.45 5.22
C GLU A 156 2.35 -26.74 6.23
N LEU A 157 1.63 -25.70 6.66
CA LEU A 157 0.36 -25.85 7.38
C LEU A 157 -0.68 -26.53 6.45
N SER A 158 -1.50 -27.45 6.95
CA SER A 158 -2.53 -28.11 6.12
C SER A 158 -3.64 -27.15 5.70
N ARG A 159 -3.92 -26.16 6.57
CA ARG A 159 -4.87 -25.08 6.32
C ARG A 159 -4.54 -23.92 7.25
N TYR A 160 -4.73 -22.69 6.77
CA TYR A 160 -4.87 -21.54 7.66
C TYR A 160 -5.81 -20.51 7.04
N GLY A 161 -6.53 -19.78 7.89
CA GLY A 161 -7.41 -18.70 7.43
C GLY A 161 -8.43 -18.26 8.46
N TRP A 162 -8.99 -17.08 8.24
CA TRP A 162 -10.16 -16.58 8.96
C TRP A 162 -11.38 -17.42 8.59
N LEU A 163 -12.12 -17.88 9.60
CA LEU A 163 -13.41 -18.54 9.43
C LEU A 163 -14.53 -17.51 9.50
N LEU A 164 -14.42 -16.59 10.47
CA LEU A 164 -15.25 -15.39 10.64
C LEU A 164 -14.32 -14.18 10.86
N HIS A 165 -14.68 -13.02 10.33
CA HIS A 165 -13.99 -11.74 10.51
C HIS A 165 -14.90 -10.66 9.95
N ASP A 166 -15.25 -9.64 10.74
CA ASP A 166 -16.17 -8.58 10.34
C ASP A 166 -15.46 -7.35 9.75
N GLY A 167 -14.14 -7.24 9.91
CA GLY A 167 -13.35 -6.09 9.45
C GLY A 167 -13.36 -4.90 10.42
N ARG A 168 -14.10 -4.99 11.52
CA ARG A 168 -14.14 -4.00 12.61
C ARG A 168 -13.70 -4.65 13.91
N ASP A 169 -14.60 -5.33 14.60
CA ASP A 169 -14.50 -5.59 16.04
C ASP A 169 -14.23 -7.06 16.36
N PHE A 170 -14.43 -7.99 15.42
CA PHE A 170 -14.35 -9.43 15.66
C PHE A 170 -13.64 -10.22 14.56
N GLY A 171 -12.91 -11.27 14.97
CA GLY A 171 -12.49 -12.34 14.05
C GLY A 171 -12.12 -13.64 14.75
N MET A 172 -12.39 -14.76 14.09
CA MET A 172 -12.00 -16.12 14.47
C MET A 172 -11.24 -16.78 13.31
N GLN A 173 -10.02 -17.23 13.58
CA GLN A 173 -9.11 -17.87 12.62
C GLN A 173 -8.67 -19.25 13.11
N SER A 174 -8.49 -20.17 12.16
CA SER A 174 -7.90 -21.50 12.39
C SER A 174 -6.54 -21.61 11.69
N LEU A 175 -5.60 -22.28 12.36
CA LEU A 175 -4.22 -22.51 11.93
C LEU A 175 -3.88 -24.00 12.16
N GLU A 176 -3.99 -24.83 11.13
CA GLU A 176 -3.70 -26.27 11.23
C GLU A 176 -2.23 -26.57 10.90
N ASP A 177 -1.35 -26.54 11.91
CA ASP A 177 0.03 -27.00 11.79
C ASP A 177 0.10 -28.55 11.85
N LYS A 178 1.30 -29.15 11.76
CA LYS A 178 1.48 -30.60 11.61
C LYS A 178 1.09 -31.41 12.86
N HIS A 179 1.18 -30.83 14.05
CA HIS A 179 0.92 -31.52 15.33
C HIS A 179 -0.19 -30.87 16.17
N VAL A 180 -0.42 -29.57 15.99
CA VAL A 180 -1.39 -28.77 16.73
C VAL A 180 -2.25 -27.98 15.77
N THR A 181 -3.49 -27.72 16.18
CA THR A 181 -4.36 -26.71 15.55
C THR A 181 -4.44 -25.53 16.52
N LEU A 182 -4.01 -24.36 16.10
CA LEU A 182 -4.26 -23.13 16.86
C LEU A 182 -5.57 -22.51 16.38
N GLN A 183 -6.39 -22.01 17.30
CA GLN A 183 -7.48 -21.10 17.00
C GLN A 183 -7.17 -19.76 17.64
N THR A 184 -7.21 -18.69 16.85
CA THR A 184 -7.00 -17.32 17.31
C THR A 184 -8.30 -16.55 17.13
N MET A 185 -8.92 -16.18 18.23
CA MET A 185 -10.13 -15.36 18.27
C MET A 185 -9.77 -13.98 18.80
N PHE A 186 -10.37 -12.92 18.27
CA PHE A 186 -10.04 -11.52 18.54
C PHE A 186 -11.32 -10.71 18.69
N VAL A 187 -11.38 -9.86 19.72
CA VAL A 187 -12.47 -8.91 20.00
C VAL A 187 -11.88 -7.57 20.37
N LYS A 188 -12.53 -6.48 19.93
CA LYS A 188 -12.26 -5.10 20.40
C LYS A 188 -13.41 -4.56 21.24
N GLN A 189 -13.08 -3.71 22.19
CA GLN A 189 -14.02 -2.92 22.95
C GLN A 189 -13.66 -1.43 22.82
N GLN A 190 -14.64 -0.59 22.48
CA GLN A 190 -14.40 0.85 22.37
C GLN A 190 -14.31 1.50 23.76
N GLY A 191 -13.47 2.54 23.89
CA GLY A 191 -13.31 3.26 25.15
C GLY A 191 -12.05 4.15 25.19
N GLY A 192 -12.03 5.11 26.10
CA GLY A 192 -10.93 6.04 26.29
C GLY A 192 -10.62 6.91 25.07
N GLN A 193 -9.38 7.39 24.99
CA GLN A 193 -8.94 8.39 24.01
C GLN A 193 -7.94 7.84 22.97
N HIS A 194 -7.54 6.57 23.09
CA HIS A 194 -6.47 5.95 22.29
C HIS A 194 -6.95 4.72 21.49
N GLY A 195 -8.22 4.74 21.07
CA GLY A 195 -8.81 3.73 20.19
C GLY A 195 -9.21 2.42 20.86
N GLY A 196 -9.59 2.47 22.14
CA GLY A 196 -10.17 1.33 22.85
C GLY A 196 -9.18 0.28 23.35
N GLU A 197 -9.75 -0.89 23.61
CA GLU A 197 -9.15 -2.06 24.21
C GLU A 197 -9.39 -3.26 23.29
N TRP A 198 -8.61 -4.32 23.44
CA TRP A 198 -8.87 -5.55 22.69
C TRP A 198 -8.35 -6.76 23.45
N SER A 199 -8.90 -7.93 23.13
CA SER A 199 -8.42 -9.20 23.68
C SER A 199 -8.46 -10.30 22.64
N ALA A 200 -7.53 -11.24 22.77
CA ALA A 200 -7.40 -12.36 21.86
C ALA A 200 -7.26 -13.68 22.63
N ARG A 201 -8.16 -14.63 22.38
CA ARG A 201 -8.07 -15.99 22.92
C ARG A 201 -7.32 -16.88 21.94
N ILE A 202 -6.31 -17.59 22.45
CA ILE A 202 -5.46 -18.50 21.68
C ILE A 202 -5.64 -19.90 22.23
N ASN A 203 -6.47 -20.71 21.55
CA ASN A 203 -6.61 -22.14 21.85
C ASN A 203 -5.48 -22.89 21.15
N VAL A 204 -4.77 -23.77 21.86
CA VAL A 204 -3.83 -24.73 21.28
C VAL A 204 -4.43 -26.13 21.42
N LEU A 205 -4.91 -26.70 20.32
CA LEU A 205 -5.64 -27.96 20.28
C LEU A 205 -4.80 -29.09 19.65
N PRO A 206 -5.00 -30.35 20.07
CA PRO A 206 -4.27 -31.49 19.50
C PRO A 206 -4.85 -31.85 18.13
N LYS A 207 -4.01 -31.99 17.10
CA LYS A 207 -4.48 -32.39 15.76
C LYS A 207 -5.07 -33.81 15.71
N SER A 208 -4.63 -34.68 16.61
CA SER A 208 -5.22 -36.00 16.83
C SER A 208 -5.05 -36.45 18.28
N LYS A 209 -5.72 -37.55 18.67
CA LYS A 209 -5.57 -38.15 20.01
C LYS A 209 -4.11 -38.47 20.40
N LYS A 210 -3.19 -38.61 19.44
CA LYS A 210 -1.76 -38.85 19.69
C LYS A 210 -1.00 -37.64 20.26
N GLN A 211 -1.54 -36.42 20.11
CA GLN A 211 -0.94 -35.18 20.60
C GLN A 211 -1.60 -34.65 21.89
N ILE A 212 -2.50 -35.43 22.51
CA ILE A 212 -3.01 -35.09 23.84
C ILE A 212 -1.86 -35.25 24.85
N GLY A 213 -1.61 -34.20 25.65
CA GLY A 213 -0.56 -34.16 26.66
C GLY A 213 0.83 -33.80 26.13
N SER A 214 1.03 -33.67 24.81
CA SER A 214 2.29 -33.18 24.24
C SER A 214 2.49 -31.69 24.55
N GLU A 215 3.74 -31.26 24.62
CA GLU A 215 4.07 -29.85 24.84
C GLU A 215 3.92 -29.03 23.54
N ALA A 216 3.46 -27.79 23.67
CA ALA A 216 3.56 -26.76 22.63
C ALA A 216 3.85 -25.41 23.29
N SER A 217 4.57 -24.55 22.56
CA SER A 217 5.00 -23.23 23.03
C SER A 217 4.46 -22.15 22.12
N ILE A 218 3.76 -21.18 22.70
CA ILE A 218 3.37 -19.93 22.05
C ILE A 218 4.26 -18.79 22.57
N ILE A 219 4.50 -17.79 21.73
CA ILE A 219 5.23 -16.58 22.05
C ILE A 219 4.40 -15.39 21.57
N TYR A 220 3.96 -14.54 22.48
CA TYR A 220 3.28 -13.29 22.14
C TYR A 220 4.22 -12.12 22.38
N TYR A 221 4.35 -11.21 21.41
CA TYR A 221 5.33 -10.12 21.48
C TYR A 221 4.70 -8.74 21.28
N VAL A 222 5.40 -7.73 21.78
CA VAL A 222 5.14 -6.29 21.62
C VAL A 222 6.41 -5.63 21.10
N VAL A 223 6.27 -4.77 20.09
CA VAL A 223 7.37 -4.06 19.44
C VAL A 223 7.04 -2.59 19.29
N LEU A 224 8.00 -1.73 19.61
CA LEU A 224 7.94 -0.30 19.32
C LEU A 224 8.47 -0.03 17.90
N ASP A 225 7.95 1.00 17.26
CA ASP A 225 8.53 1.53 16.04
C ASP A 225 9.84 2.27 16.38
N PRO A 226 10.97 2.02 15.69
CA PRO A 226 12.22 2.73 15.96
C PRO A 226 12.20 4.22 15.60
N GLU A 227 11.17 4.72 14.90
CA GLU A 227 10.93 6.15 14.67
C GLU A 227 10.14 6.85 15.82
N ASP A 228 9.70 6.12 16.87
CA ASP A 228 9.04 6.70 18.07
C ASP A 228 10.05 6.88 19.21
N GLU A 229 10.66 8.08 19.31
CA GLU A 229 11.74 8.38 20.26
C GLU A 229 11.30 8.42 21.74
N ASP A 230 10.01 8.70 22.01
CA ASP A 230 9.44 8.81 23.36
C ASP A 230 8.90 7.47 23.90
N ALA A 231 8.83 6.44 23.05
CA ALA A 231 8.26 5.15 23.41
C ALA A 231 9.17 4.30 24.32
N TRP A 232 8.56 3.51 25.20
CA TRP A 232 9.27 2.58 26.09
C TRP A 232 8.43 1.34 26.41
N LEU A 233 9.12 0.23 26.70
CA LEU A 233 8.54 -1.03 27.18
C LEU A 233 9.17 -1.47 28.50
N GLN A 234 8.37 -2.11 29.34
CA GLN A 234 8.80 -2.83 30.54
C GLN A 234 8.09 -4.19 30.56
N GLY A 235 8.85 -5.28 30.66
CA GLY A 235 8.31 -6.63 30.79
C GLY A 235 8.23 -7.08 32.24
N GLU A 236 7.15 -7.78 32.60
CA GLU A 236 6.93 -8.43 33.89
C GLU A 236 6.80 -9.95 33.64
N ILE A 237 7.68 -10.76 34.24
CA ILE A 237 7.60 -12.22 34.16
C ILE A 237 6.41 -12.70 35.01
N GLY A 238 5.72 -13.73 34.51
CA GLY A 238 4.51 -14.26 35.13
C GLY A 238 4.68 -14.89 36.52
N SER A 239 3.52 -15.15 37.12
CA SER A 239 3.30 -15.97 38.31
C SER A 239 2.37 -17.15 37.96
N GLN A 240 1.82 -17.85 38.95
CA GLN A 240 0.87 -18.95 38.69
C GLN A 240 -0.48 -18.48 38.09
N HIS A 241 -0.85 -17.20 38.24
CA HIS A 241 -2.16 -16.69 37.80
C HIS A 241 -2.09 -15.73 36.59
N SER A 242 -1.01 -14.99 36.44
CA SER A 242 -0.71 -14.19 35.23
C SER A 242 0.52 -14.77 34.56
N LEU A 243 0.48 -15.06 33.27
CA LEU A 243 1.56 -15.72 32.53
C LEU A 243 2.65 -14.74 32.07
N GLY A 244 2.52 -13.47 32.44
CA GLY A 244 3.43 -12.38 32.12
C GLY A 244 2.68 -11.16 31.59
N ALA A 245 3.32 -10.01 31.64
CA ALA A 245 2.76 -8.77 31.13
C ALA A 245 3.82 -7.84 30.53
N VAL A 246 3.35 -6.87 29.75
CA VAL A 246 4.13 -5.75 29.22
C VAL A 246 3.40 -4.47 29.61
N ARG A 247 4.13 -3.51 30.17
CA ARG A 247 3.68 -2.12 30.31
C ARG A 247 4.49 -1.27 29.36
N GLY A 248 3.90 -0.19 28.86
CA GLY A 248 4.63 0.69 27.98
C GLY A 248 3.91 1.98 27.67
N PHE A 249 4.59 2.77 26.85
CA PHE A 249 4.08 3.97 26.23
C PHE A 249 4.52 3.99 24.77
N SER A 250 3.68 4.54 23.90
CA SER A 250 4.10 5.04 22.59
C SER A 250 3.23 6.23 22.22
N THR A 251 3.73 7.09 21.32
CA THR A 251 2.96 8.23 20.83
C THR A 251 1.62 7.78 20.20
N SER A 252 1.58 6.59 19.60
CA SER A 252 0.39 6.07 18.92
C SER A 252 -0.76 5.64 19.84
N VAL A 253 -0.49 5.20 21.08
CA VAL A 253 -1.53 4.64 21.96
C VAL A 253 -1.51 5.19 23.40
N GLY A 254 -0.64 6.13 23.68
CA GLY A 254 -0.39 6.59 25.04
C GLY A 254 0.16 5.45 25.92
N GLY A 255 -0.18 5.48 27.20
CA GLY A 255 0.18 4.42 28.15
C GLY A 255 -0.73 3.20 28.02
N PHE A 256 -0.17 2.00 28.08
CA PHE A 256 -0.91 0.74 27.93
C PHE A 256 -0.37 -0.37 28.83
N HIS A 257 -1.19 -1.42 28.98
CA HIS A 257 -0.83 -2.67 29.63
C HIS A 257 -1.32 -3.85 28.80
N LEU A 258 -0.42 -4.77 28.44
CA LEU A 258 -0.76 -6.03 27.78
C LEU A 258 -0.44 -7.18 28.73
N SER A 259 -1.37 -8.09 28.96
CA SER A 259 -1.18 -9.26 29.84
C SER A 259 -1.54 -10.55 29.12
N VAL A 260 -0.89 -11.66 29.50
CA VAL A 260 -1.24 -13.01 29.04
C VAL A 260 -1.74 -13.81 30.23
N ASN A 261 -2.94 -14.36 30.13
CA ASN A 261 -3.64 -15.00 31.26
C ASN A 261 -3.99 -16.44 30.91
N ASN A 262 -3.90 -17.38 31.86
CA ASN A 262 -4.30 -18.76 31.62
C ASN A 262 -5.83 -18.85 31.64
N HIS A 263 -6.45 -19.29 30.56
CA HIS A 263 -7.90 -19.55 30.52
C HIS A 263 -8.20 -21.01 30.87
N SER A 264 -7.48 -21.97 30.28
CA SER A 264 -7.69 -23.39 30.55
C SER A 264 -6.48 -24.26 30.19
N GLY A 265 -6.40 -25.46 30.76
CA GLY A 265 -5.29 -26.39 30.55
C GLY A 265 -4.09 -26.17 31.49
N THR A 266 -3.00 -26.90 31.22
CA THR A 266 -1.82 -26.95 32.11
C THR A 266 -0.61 -26.26 31.48
N ILE A 267 -0.25 -25.11 32.02
CA ILE A 267 1.00 -24.41 31.69
C ILE A 267 2.17 -25.08 32.42
N THR A 268 3.25 -25.37 31.70
CA THR A 268 4.47 -26.04 32.20
C THR A 268 5.58 -25.03 32.47
N HIS A 269 5.82 -24.12 31.52
CA HIS A 269 6.94 -23.18 31.56
C HIS A 269 6.53 -21.80 31.05
N GLN A 270 7.06 -20.77 31.71
CA GLN A 270 6.92 -19.35 31.34
C GLN A 270 8.32 -18.78 31.16
N HIS A 271 8.56 -18.05 30.09
CA HIS A 271 9.83 -17.36 29.82
C HIS A 271 9.56 -16.00 29.17
N ALA A 272 10.52 -15.08 29.22
CA ALA A 272 10.42 -13.80 28.54
C ALA A 272 11.71 -13.44 27.81
N LEU A 273 11.61 -12.56 26.81
CA LEU A 273 12.76 -11.91 26.16
C LEU A 273 12.55 -10.39 26.21
N LEU A 274 13.51 -9.67 26.78
CA LEU A 274 13.57 -8.21 26.75
C LEU A 274 14.86 -7.82 26.01
N THR A 275 14.74 -7.16 24.86
CA THR A 275 15.88 -6.89 23.97
C THR A 275 15.62 -5.72 23.01
N LYS A 276 16.61 -5.39 22.17
CA LYS A 276 16.45 -4.56 20.98
C LYS A 276 16.30 -5.45 19.74
N HIS A 277 15.25 -5.23 18.95
CA HIS A 277 15.02 -6.03 17.74
C HIS A 277 16.07 -5.76 16.66
N LEU A 278 16.30 -6.75 15.79
CA LEU A 278 17.20 -6.61 14.64
C LEU A 278 16.59 -5.74 13.52
N GLY A 279 15.26 -5.64 13.48
CA GLY A 279 14.47 -4.87 12.54
C GLY A 279 13.03 -5.37 12.53
N LEU A 280 12.07 -4.56 12.10
CA LEU A 280 10.65 -4.96 12.06
C LEU A 280 10.38 -6.15 11.12
N SER A 281 11.22 -6.34 10.09
CA SER A 281 11.19 -7.52 9.22
C SER A 281 11.92 -8.75 9.79
N GLN A 282 12.63 -8.62 10.92
CA GLN A 282 13.52 -9.63 11.50
C GLN A 282 13.13 -10.03 12.94
N LEU A 283 11.83 -10.01 13.24
CA LEU A 283 11.31 -10.34 14.57
C LEU A 283 11.46 -11.83 14.89
N LYS A 284 11.25 -12.72 13.90
CA LYS A 284 11.47 -14.17 14.04
C LYS A 284 12.94 -14.46 14.40
N GLU A 285 13.88 -13.80 13.74
CA GLU A 285 15.32 -13.91 13.98
C GLU A 285 15.71 -13.34 15.35
N THR A 286 15.07 -12.25 15.78
CA THR A 286 15.22 -11.66 17.11
C THR A 286 14.82 -12.66 18.20
N VAL A 287 13.66 -13.31 18.06
CA VAL A 287 13.20 -14.36 18.99
C VAL A 287 14.12 -15.58 18.96
N MET A 288 14.50 -16.06 17.77
CA MET A 288 15.41 -17.21 17.62
C MET A 288 16.77 -16.99 18.29
N ARG A 289 17.33 -15.76 18.26
CA ARG A 289 18.56 -15.42 19.01
C ARG A 289 18.37 -15.46 20.52
N GLY A 290 17.15 -15.25 21.02
CA GLY A 290 16.80 -15.30 22.44
C GLY A 290 16.51 -16.70 22.99
N LEU A 291 16.34 -17.73 22.15
CA LEU A 291 16.02 -19.09 22.61
C LEU A 291 17.23 -19.81 23.23
N ARG A 292 17.02 -20.52 24.34
CA ARG A 292 18.00 -21.33 25.06
C ARG A 292 17.38 -22.67 25.47
N VAL A 293 18.23 -23.66 25.74
CA VAL A 293 17.82 -24.93 26.33
C VAL A 293 18.02 -24.85 27.84
N PHE A 294 16.94 -24.96 28.60
CA PHE A 294 16.95 -25.01 30.06
C PHE A 294 16.90 -26.46 30.54
N GLN A 295 17.58 -26.75 31.65
CA GLN A 295 17.47 -28.04 32.33
C GLN A 295 16.43 -27.92 33.45
N GLY A 296 15.27 -28.57 33.26
CA GLY A 296 14.31 -28.77 34.34
C GLY A 296 14.71 -29.91 35.26
N GLN A 297 13.92 -30.15 36.31
CA GLN A 297 14.16 -31.26 37.25
C GLN A 297 13.98 -32.64 36.62
N THR A 298 13.12 -32.76 35.60
CA THR A 298 12.79 -34.02 34.92
C THR A 298 13.18 -34.03 33.44
N GLU A 299 13.02 -32.91 32.73
CA GLU A 299 13.19 -32.82 31.27
C GLU A 299 13.89 -31.51 30.84
N LYS A 300 14.49 -31.52 29.64
CA LYS A 300 15.04 -30.30 29.00
C LYS A 300 13.94 -29.62 28.20
N HIS A 301 13.79 -28.31 28.33
CA HIS A 301 12.83 -27.52 27.57
C HIS A 301 13.49 -26.32 26.89
N ILE A 302 12.82 -25.75 25.89
CA ILE A 302 13.28 -24.55 25.16
C ILE A 302 12.58 -23.33 25.75
N GLY A 303 13.36 -22.32 26.15
CA GLY A 303 12.86 -21.08 26.76
C GLY A 303 13.53 -19.83 26.20
N LEU A 304 12.95 -18.65 26.43
CA LEU A 304 13.58 -17.36 26.16
C LEU A 304 14.58 -16.96 27.29
N ALA A 305 15.65 -16.28 26.92
CA ALA A 305 16.81 -16.02 27.79
C ALA A 305 16.63 -14.96 28.91
N GLY A 306 15.49 -14.26 28.99
CA GLY A 306 15.32 -13.09 29.86
C GLY A 306 15.80 -11.79 29.20
N GLU A 307 16.59 -10.99 29.93
CA GLU A 307 17.22 -9.79 29.37
C GLU A 307 18.38 -10.14 28.43
N MET A 308 18.37 -9.56 27.23
CA MET A 308 19.43 -9.75 26.23
C MET A 308 19.77 -8.41 25.57
N PHE A 309 20.87 -7.80 25.99
CA PHE A 309 21.39 -6.54 25.46
C PHE A 309 22.86 -6.68 25.06
N ASP A 310 23.33 -5.83 24.15
CA ASP A 310 24.77 -5.73 23.86
C ASP A 310 25.50 -5.22 25.12
N HIS A 311 26.74 -5.65 25.34
CA HIS A 311 27.58 -5.12 26.42
C HIS A 311 27.85 -3.62 26.29
N GLN A 312 27.74 -3.06 25.08
CA GLN A 312 27.86 -1.62 24.81
C GLN A 312 26.56 -0.84 25.08
N ASP A 313 25.42 -1.53 25.24
CA ASP A 313 24.11 -0.91 25.49
C ASP A 313 23.89 -0.65 26.99
N LEU A 314 24.43 0.48 27.46
CA LEU A 314 24.38 0.87 28.87
C LEU A 314 22.95 1.19 29.35
N ASP A 315 22.09 1.68 28.46
CA ASP A 315 20.72 2.09 28.79
C ASP A 315 19.77 0.90 28.98
N ARG A 316 20.06 -0.24 28.34
CA ARG A 316 19.26 -1.49 28.40
C ARG A 316 17.75 -1.31 28.21
N LYS A 317 17.35 -0.33 27.41
CA LYS A 317 15.93 -0.07 27.09
C LYS A 317 15.47 -1.04 26.00
N PRO A 318 14.51 -1.95 26.26
CA PRO A 318 13.98 -2.83 25.24
C PRO A 318 13.02 -2.07 24.32
N ASN A 319 13.15 -2.30 23.01
CA ASN A 319 12.10 -1.94 22.04
C ASN A 319 11.32 -3.18 21.55
N PHE A 320 11.68 -4.36 22.06
CA PHE A 320 11.04 -5.64 21.82
C PHE A 320 10.90 -6.40 23.14
N VAL A 321 9.67 -6.79 23.46
CA VAL A 321 9.36 -7.69 24.59
C VAL A 321 8.54 -8.86 24.08
N ALA A 322 8.95 -10.08 24.39
CA ALA A 322 8.20 -11.30 24.06
C ALA A 322 7.95 -12.16 25.30
N LEU A 323 6.74 -12.68 25.43
CA LEU A 323 6.28 -13.56 26.51
C LEU A 323 6.03 -14.96 25.92
N GLN A 324 6.79 -15.94 26.39
CA GLN A 324 6.63 -17.35 26.00
C GLN A 324 5.81 -18.09 27.06
N VAL A 325 4.78 -18.79 26.60
CA VAL A 325 3.99 -19.73 27.39
C VAL A 325 4.12 -21.11 26.76
N SER A 326 4.53 -22.11 27.54
CA SER A 326 4.57 -23.51 27.13
C SER A 326 3.61 -24.33 27.98
N GLY A 327 2.84 -25.22 27.37
CA GLY A 327 1.82 -25.99 28.07
C GLY A 327 1.55 -27.34 27.43
N ARG A 328 0.87 -28.21 28.20
CA ARG A 328 0.38 -29.50 27.71
C ARG A 328 -0.90 -29.29 26.92
N VAL A 329 -0.93 -29.78 25.69
CA VAL A 329 -2.06 -29.65 24.77
C VAL A 329 -3.22 -30.58 25.18
N PRO A 330 -4.49 -30.13 25.23
CA PRO A 330 -4.96 -28.79 24.94
C PRO A 330 -4.76 -27.78 26.08
N PHE A 331 -4.50 -26.52 25.72
CA PHE A 331 -4.55 -25.37 26.63
C PHE A 331 -5.04 -24.11 25.90
N SER A 332 -5.47 -23.10 26.65
CA SER A 332 -5.94 -21.82 26.14
C SER A 332 -5.39 -20.66 26.97
N VAL A 333 -4.97 -19.58 26.30
CA VAL A 333 -4.61 -18.32 26.94
C VAL A 333 -5.41 -17.15 26.40
N ASP A 334 -5.62 -16.15 27.25
CA ASP A 334 -6.23 -14.87 26.89
C ASP A 334 -5.16 -13.78 26.92
N VAL A 335 -4.88 -13.18 25.76
CA VAL A 335 -4.03 -12.00 25.61
C VAL A 335 -4.92 -10.76 25.70
N VAL A 336 -4.69 -9.91 26.68
CA VAL A 336 -5.56 -8.78 27.02
C VAL A 336 -4.78 -7.48 26.92
N TYR A 337 -5.20 -6.57 26.03
CA TYR A 337 -4.65 -5.22 25.88
C TYR A 337 -5.58 -4.19 26.50
N GLU A 338 -5.09 -3.49 27.53
CA GLU A 338 -5.77 -2.43 28.26
C GLU A 338 -5.14 -1.06 27.94
N SER A 339 -5.96 -0.08 27.55
CA SER A 339 -5.53 1.31 27.43
C SER A 339 -5.59 2.00 28.80
N ASN A 340 -4.55 2.75 29.17
CA ASN A 340 -4.61 3.55 30.39
C ASN A 340 -5.67 4.65 30.30
N SER A 341 -6.03 5.11 29.09
CA SER A 341 -7.06 6.13 28.91
C SER A 341 -8.49 5.62 29.06
N ALA A 342 -8.72 4.31 28.94
CA ALA A 342 -10.02 3.69 29.16
C ALA A 342 -10.24 3.25 30.62
N SER A 343 -9.25 3.42 31.50
CA SER A 343 -9.26 2.81 32.85
C SER A 343 -10.34 3.35 33.78
N GLN A 344 -10.91 4.54 33.51
CA GLN A 344 -12.02 5.10 34.29
C GLN A 344 -13.39 4.61 33.79
N GLU A 345 -13.46 4.17 32.53
CA GLU A 345 -14.68 3.68 31.88
C GLU A 345 -14.82 2.15 31.98
N ARG A 346 -13.68 1.45 32.15
CA ARG A 346 -13.61 -0.02 32.22
C ARG A 346 -14.38 -0.59 33.41
N GLN A 347 -15.56 -1.16 33.13
CA GLN A 347 -16.39 -1.84 34.12
C GLN A 347 -15.83 -3.23 34.50
N GLN A 348 -15.36 -3.98 33.51
CA GLN A 348 -14.81 -5.32 33.64
C GLN A 348 -13.63 -5.51 32.68
N LYS A 349 -12.75 -6.47 32.95
CA LYS A 349 -11.70 -6.86 31.99
C LYS A 349 -12.25 -7.88 31.00
N LEU A 350 -11.90 -7.71 29.72
CA LEU A 350 -12.29 -8.62 28.64
C LEU A 350 -11.46 -9.91 28.67
N VAL A 351 -11.69 -10.75 29.69
CA VAL A 351 -10.90 -11.96 29.98
C VAL A 351 -11.78 -13.07 30.57
N GLY A 352 -11.40 -14.34 30.37
CA GLY A 352 -12.14 -15.48 30.91
C GLY A 352 -13.57 -15.53 30.38
N GLU A 353 -14.54 -15.68 31.27
CA GLU A 353 -15.96 -15.76 30.90
C GLU A 353 -16.49 -14.48 30.23
N VAL A 354 -15.96 -13.29 30.57
CA VAL A 354 -16.38 -12.03 29.93
C VAL A 354 -16.01 -12.06 28.44
N LEU A 355 -14.80 -12.52 28.11
CA LEU A 355 -14.38 -12.71 26.73
C LEU A 355 -15.12 -13.87 26.05
N THR A 356 -15.52 -14.92 26.78
CA THR A 356 -16.35 -16.01 26.22
C THR A 356 -17.70 -15.49 25.73
N THR A 357 -18.39 -14.70 26.55
CA THR A 357 -19.69 -14.12 26.20
C THR A 357 -19.58 -13.16 25.01
N GLU A 358 -18.64 -12.21 25.07
CA GLU A 358 -18.45 -11.22 24.00
C GLU A 358 -18.10 -11.89 22.65
N LEU A 359 -17.28 -12.94 22.66
CA LEU A 359 -16.97 -13.75 21.47
C LEU A 359 -18.22 -14.39 20.86
N GLN A 360 -19.10 -14.96 21.69
CA GLN A 360 -20.35 -15.58 21.23
C GLN A 360 -21.31 -14.54 20.66
N GLU A 361 -21.49 -13.39 21.33
CA GLU A 361 -22.36 -12.31 20.85
C GLU A 361 -21.90 -11.77 19.49
N HIS A 362 -20.59 -11.61 19.27
CA HIS A 362 -20.05 -11.22 17.97
C HIS A 362 -20.18 -12.30 16.90
N GLU A 363 -20.04 -13.59 17.23
CA GLU A 363 -20.23 -14.71 16.30
C GLU A 363 -21.70 -14.79 15.81
N GLU A 364 -22.66 -14.72 16.74
CA GLU A 364 -24.10 -14.68 16.46
C GLU A 364 -24.47 -13.45 15.61
N LYS A 365 -23.94 -12.27 15.96
CA LYS A 365 -24.11 -11.03 15.19
C LYS A 365 -23.55 -11.17 13.77
N PHE A 366 -22.34 -11.71 13.60
CA PHE A 366 -21.73 -11.90 12.28
C PHE A 366 -22.59 -12.83 11.40
N HIS A 367 -23.10 -13.93 11.94
CA HIS A 367 -23.98 -14.83 11.20
C HIS A 367 -25.29 -14.15 10.75
N LYS A 368 -25.92 -13.38 11.63
CA LYS A 368 -27.12 -12.60 11.33
C LYS A 368 -26.87 -11.55 10.24
N ASP A 369 -25.80 -10.77 10.37
CA ASP A 369 -25.44 -9.72 9.41
C ASP A 369 -25.05 -10.30 8.04
N PHE A 370 -24.43 -11.48 8.02
CA PHE A 370 -24.10 -12.21 6.79
C PHE A 370 -25.34 -12.65 6.02
N GLU A 371 -26.30 -13.33 6.66
CA GLU A 371 -27.52 -13.75 5.96
C GLU A 371 -28.41 -12.55 5.59
N ALA A 372 -28.43 -11.49 6.40
CA ALA A 372 -29.12 -10.25 6.06
C ALA A 372 -28.55 -9.56 4.80
N LYS A 373 -27.25 -9.67 4.54
CA LYS A 373 -26.57 -9.03 3.39
C LYS A 373 -26.52 -9.90 2.13
N PHE A 374 -26.29 -11.20 2.28
CA PHE A 374 -26.10 -12.10 1.14
C PHE A 374 -27.28 -13.02 0.87
N SER A 375 -28.11 -13.28 1.89
CA SER A 375 -29.35 -14.05 1.81
C SER A 375 -29.18 -15.40 1.12
N LEU A 376 -28.16 -16.17 1.52
CA LEU A 376 -27.77 -17.40 0.84
C LEU A 376 -28.64 -18.59 1.27
N GLU A 377 -29.10 -18.63 2.52
CA GLU A 377 -30.06 -19.66 2.97
C GLU A 377 -31.38 -19.52 2.19
N SER A 378 -31.89 -18.30 2.05
CA SER A 378 -33.12 -18.05 1.28
C SER A 378 -32.99 -18.31 -0.23
N LYS A 379 -31.75 -18.32 -0.76
CA LYS A 379 -31.44 -18.69 -2.16
C LYS A 379 -31.21 -20.20 -2.35
N GLY A 380 -31.24 -20.99 -1.28
CA GLY A 380 -31.13 -22.46 -1.34
C GLY A 380 -29.71 -23.01 -1.39
N PHE A 381 -28.69 -22.25 -1.00
CA PHE A 381 -27.32 -22.76 -0.86
C PHE A 381 -27.19 -23.70 0.36
N THR A 382 -26.27 -24.66 0.30
CA THR A 382 -26.03 -25.58 1.44
C THR A 382 -25.23 -24.91 2.56
N GLN A 383 -25.24 -25.51 3.75
CA GLN A 383 -24.48 -24.99 4.90
C GLN A 383 -22.95 -25.08 4.69
N GLU A 384 -22.47 -26.02 3.87
CA GLU A 384 -21.07 -26.08 3.43
C GLU A 384 -20.73 -24.90 2.49
N GLU A 385 -21.60 -24.60 1.53
CA GLU A 385 -21.43 -23.47 0.59
C GLU A 385 -21.47 -22.12 1.33
N ILE A 386 -22.37 -21.99 2.30
CA ILE A 386 -22.48 -20.80 3.16
C ILE A 386 -21.25 -20.67 4.05
N SER A 387 -20.74 -21.76 4.62
CA SER A 387 -19.51 -21.76 5.43
C SER A 387 -18.28 -21.40 4.58
N PHE A 388 -18.23 -21.86 3.33
CA PHE A 388 -17.23 -21.44 2.35
C PHE A 388 -17.34 -19.94 2.04
N ALA A 389 -18.54 -19.43 1.80
CA ALA A 389 -18.78 -18.01 1.49
C ALA A 389 -18.43 -17.09 2.67
N LYS A 390 -18.78 -17.47 3.91
CA LYS A 390 -18.36 -16.80 5.15
C LYS A 390 -16.83 -16.73 5.23
N ALA A 391 -16.14 -17.87 5.08
CA ALA A 391 -14.68 -17.92 5.11
C ALA A 391 -14.03 -17.11 3.97
N ALA A 392 -14.60 -17.08 2.76
CA ALA A 392 -14.09 -16.30 1.64
C ALA A 392 -14.13 -14.79 1.94
N LEU A 393 -15.27 -14.28 2.43
CA LEU A 393 -15.41 -12.90 2.88
C LEU A 393 -14.47 -12.58 4.05
N SER A 394 -14.40 -13.46 5.05
CA SER A 394 -13.59 -13.23 6.24
C SER A 394 -12.08 -13.25 5.97
N ASN A 395 -11.60 -14.01 4.98
CA ASN A 395 -10.21 -13.92 4.54
C ASN A 395 -9.92 -12.66 3.71
N MET A 396 -10.91 -12.11 2.98
CA MET A 396 -10.79 -10.81 2.33
C MET A 396 -10.65 -9.69 3.38
N LEU A 397 -11.57 -9.64 4.36
CA LEU A 397 -11.58 -8.63 5.42
C LEU A 397 -10.36 -8.76 6.35
N GLY A 398 -10.04 -9.97 6.79
CA GLY A 398 -8.84 -10.26 7.58
C GLY A 398 -7.53 -10.28 6.78
N GLY A 399 -7.58 -9.89 5.50
CA GLY A 399 -6.44 -9.54 4.65
C GLY A 399 -6.17 -8.02 4.61
N ILE A 400 -7.08 -7.18 5.12
CA ILE A 400 -6.90 -5.73 5.12
C ILE A 400 -5.71 -5.35 6.02
N GLY A 401 -4.77 -4.60 5.45
CA GLY A 401 -3.56 -4.11 6.11
C GLY A 401 -3.51 -2.58 6.21
N TYR A 402 -2.64 -2.10 7.10
CA TYR A 402 -2.27 -0.69 7.19
C TYR A 402 -0.75 -0.58 7.05
N PHE A 403 -0.33 0.13 6.02
CA PHE A 403 1.06 0.31 5.65
C PHE A 403 1.43 1.79 5.70
N TYR A 404 2.68 2.10 6.01
CA TYR A 404 3.20 3.46 6.01
C TYR A 404 4.64 3.48 5.51
N GLY A 405 4.98 4.45 4.66
CA GLY A 405 6.32 4.58 4.09
C GLY A 405 6.30 5.32 2.76
N ALA A 406 7.39 5.20 2.00
CA ALA A 406 7.54 5.81 0.67
C ALA A 406 7.92 4.76 -0.37
N SER A 407 7.15 4.67 -1.46
CA SER A 407 7.49 3.85 -2.62
C SER A 407 8.74 4.39 -3.33
N ARG A 408 9.54 3.51 -3.95
CA ARG A 408 10.65 3.91 -4.84
C ARG A 408 10.14 3.98 -6.27
N VAL A 409 10.42 5.07 -6.96
CA VAL A 409 9.88 5.33 -8.30
C VAL A 409 10.94 5.84 -9.26
N THR A 410 10.68 5.71 -10.56
CA THR A 410 11.45 6.40 -11.60
C THR A 410 10.52 7.00 -12.65
N GLY A 411 10.91 8.14 -13.21
CA GLY A 411 10.16 8.87 -14.23
C GLY A 411 11.03 9.13 -15.47
N GLN A 412 10.42 9.62 -16.55
CA GLN A 412 11.14 9.87 -17.82
C GLN A 412 12.33 10.82 -17.68
N TYR A 413 12.29 11.74 -16.71
CA TYR A 413 13.32 12.76 -16.51
C TYR A 413 14.32 12.38 -15.40
N ASN A 414 14.07 11.34 -14.63
CA ASN A 414 14.92 10.93 -13.52
C ASN A 414 15.97 9.92 -13.99
N LYS A 415 17.24 10.16 -13.68
CA LYS A 415 18.33 9.20 -13.98
C LYS A 415 18.33 8.01 -13.03
N GLU A 416 18.05 8.27 -11.76
CA GLU A 416 18.07 7.31 -10.67
C GLU A 416 16.70 7.22 -9.98
N PRO A 417 16.35 6.10 -9.35
CA PRO A 417 15.09 5.97 -8.61
C PRO A 417 15.02 6.93 -7.42
N VAL A 418 13.96 7.73 -7.35
CA VAL A 418 13.67 8.68 -6.26
C VAL A 418 12.60 8.12 -5.31
N PRO A 419 12.57 8.53 -4.03
CA PRO A 419 11.47 8.22 -3.14
C PRO A 419 10.23 9.07 -3.46
N TYR A 420 9.06 8.48 -3.32
CA TYR A 420 7.79 9.19 -3.09
C TYR A 420 7.80 9.91 -1.73
N TRP A 421 6.78 10.73 -1.47
CA TRP A 421 6.51 11.21 -0.12
C TRP A 421 6.08 10.05 0.79
N ARG A 422 6.29 10.18 2.11
CA ARG A 422 5.79 9.20 3.08
C ARG A 422 4.27 9.32 3.19
N ALA A 423 3.55 8.22 3.00
CA ALA A 423 2.10 8.18 3.01
C ALA A 423 1.56 6.88 3.65
N PRO A 424 0.35 6.91 4.24
CA PRO A 424 -0.35 5.72 4.67
C PRO A 424 -1.08 5.05 3.50
N LEU A 425 -1.29 3.74 3.62
CA LEU A 425 -2.20 2.98 2.76
C LEU A 425 -2.99 1.99 3.63
N TYR A 426 -4.31 2.11 3.60
CA TYR A 426 -5.25 1.15 4.15
C TYR A 426 -5.88 0.41 2.97
N THR A 427 -5.70 -0.91 2.88
CA THR A 427 -6.00 -1.69 1.66
C THR A 427 -6.11 -3.18 1.97
N ALA A 428 -6.91 -3.92 1.18
CA ALA A 428 -6.77 -5.37 1.10
C ALA A 428 -5.48 -5.77 0.36
N ILE A 429 -5.20 -7.07 0.32
CA ILE A 429 -4.01 -7.66 -0.31
C ILE A 429 -4.40 -8.88 -1.14
N PRO A 430 -3.67 -9.23 -2.22
CA PRO A 430 -4.00 -10.42 -3.01
C PRO A 430 -3.71 -11.74 -2.30
N SER A 431 -2.67 -11.79 -1.45
CA SER A 431 -2.29 -13.01 -0.73
C SER A 431 -1.44 -12.72 0.50
N ARG A 432 -1.85 -13.24 1.66
CA ARG A 432 -1.12 -13.12 2.94
C ARG A 432 0.32 -13.66 2.89
N SER A 433 0.61 -14.64 2.03
CA SER A 433 1.93 -15.29 1.97
C SER A 433 2.86 -14.76 0.87
N PHE A 434 2.34 -14.54 -0.33
CA PHE A 434 3.14 -14.04 -1.46
C PHE A 434 3.12 -12.51 -1.60
N PHE A 435 1.95 -11.91 -1.39
CA PHE A 435 1.67 -10.53 -1.75
C PHE A 435 1.09 -9.72 -0.58
N PRO A 436 1.76 -9.64 0.60
CA PRO A 436 1.26 -8.91 1.78
C PRO A 436 1.45 -7.40 1.65
N ARG A 437 0.89 -6.80 0.60
CA ARG A 437 1.00 -5.39 0.21
C ARG A 437 -0.09 -5.04 -0.81
N GLY A 438 -0.36 -3.75 -1.00
CA GLY A 438 -1.39 -3.28 -1.93
C GLY A 438 -0.98 -3.41 -3.40
N PHE A 439 -1.91 -3.89 -4.23
CA PHE A 439 -1.80 -3.90 -5.70
C PHE A 439 -3.01 -3.19 -6.32
N LEU A 440 -2.76 -2.23 -7.21
CA LEU A 440 -3.75 -1.26 -7.67
C LEU A 440 -4.93 -1.89 -8.43
N TRP A 441 -4.66 -2.87 -9.29
CA TRP A 441 -5.71 -3.52 -10.08
C TRP A 441 -6.43 -4.66 -9.32
N ASP A 442 -5.76 -5.36 -8.41
CA ASP A 442 -6.41 -6.35 -7.54
C ASP A 442 -7.44 -5.66 -6.62
N GLU A 443 -7.11 -4.47 -6.11
CA GLU A 443 -7.92 -3.81 -5.08
C GLU A 443 -9.33 -3.42 -5.53
N GLY A 444 -9.55 -3.17 -6.82
CA GLY A 444 -10.90 -2.96 -7.36
C GLY A 444 -11.77 -4.21 -7.25
N PHE A 445 -11.19 -5.40 -7.43
CA PHE A 445 -11.90 -6.67 -7.25
C PHE A 445 -12.09 -7.00 -5.77
N HIS A 446 -11.10 -6.73 -4.91
CA HIS A 446 -11.26 -6.83 -3.46
C HIS A 446 -12.44 -5.96 -2.98
N ASN A 447 -12.48 -4.70 -3.40
CA ASN A 447 -13.51 -3.76 -2.95
C ASN A 447 -14.90 -4.04 -3.51
N LEU A 448 -15.05 -4.72 -4.65
CA LEU A 448 -16.37 -5.17 -5.11
C LEU A 448 -17.05 -6.14 -4.12
N LEU A 449 -16.27 -6.91 -3.35
CA LEU A 449 -16.79 -7.75 -2.26
C LEU A 449 -16.91 -6.95 -0.96
N ILE A 450 -15.88 -6.19 -0.60
CA ILE A 450 -15.86 -5.40 0.66
C ILE A 450 -17.02 -4.40 0.69
N SER A 451 -17.33 -3.70 -0.42
CA SER A 451 -18.40 -2.69 -0.44
C SER A 451 -19.79 -3.26 -0.15
N LYS A 452 -20.04 -4.54 -0.43
CA LYS A 452 -21.30 -5.24 -0.08
C LYS A 452 -21.38 -5.60 1.40
N TRP A 453 -20.22 -5.78 2.05
CA TRP A 453 -20.14 -5.99 3.48
C TRP A 453 -20.14 -4.68 4.26
N ASP A 454 -19.20 -3.78 3.99
CA ASP A 454 -19.03 -2.50 4.68
C ASP A 454 -18.63 -1.38 3.69
N ARG A 455 -19.57 -0.44 3.49
CA ARG A 455 -19.42 0.69 2.58
C ARG A 455 -18.37 1.70 3.07
N GLU A 456 -18.25 1.91 4.38
CA GLU A 456 -17.29 2.87 4.95
C GLU A 456 -15.85 2.36 4.79
N ILE A 457 -15.61 1.07 5.07
CA ILE A 457 -14.29 0.44 4.85
C ILE A 457 -13.89 0.58 3.38
N SER A 458 -14.82 0.34 2.44
CA SER A 458 -14.54 0.49 1.02
C SER A 458 -14.26 1.94 0.61
N GLN A 459 -15.03 2.91 1.10
CA GLN A 459 -14.79 4.34 0.88
C GLN A 459 -13.42 4.80 1.42
N ASP A 460 -13.02 4.31 2.59
CA ASP A 460 -11.75 4.60 3.26
C ASP A 460 -10.54 4.04 2.48
N ILE A 461 -10.64 2.81 1.97
CA ILE A 461 -9.63 2.19 1.11
C ILE A 461 -9.48 2.96 -0.21
N LEU A 462 -10.58 3.23 -0.91
CA LEU A 462 -10.57 3.99 -2.18
C LEU A 462 -9.96 5.39 -1.99
N ALA A 463 -10.22 6.03 -0.85
CA ALA A 463 -9.65 7.31 -0.49
C ALA A 463 -8.12 7.23 -0.31
N HIS A 464 -7.62 6.22 0.41
CA HIS A 464 -6.18 6.01 0.60
C HIS A 464 -5.46 5.82 -0.75
N TRP A 465 -5.99 4.97 -1.64
CA TRP A 465 -5.38 4.74 -2.95
C TRP A 465 -5.31 6.00 -3.82
N LEU A 466 -6.38 6.80 -3.85
CA LEU A 466 -6.41 8.03 -4.64
C LEU A 466 -5.54 9.14 -4.02
N ASP A 467 -5.30 9.12 -2.71
CA ASP A 467 -4.36 10.04 -2.05
C ASP A 467 -2.87 9.73 -2.32
N LEU A 468 -2.54 8.54 -2.86
CA LEU A 468 -1.20 8.18 -3.37
C LEU A 468 -0.91 8.72 -4.80
N MET A 469 -1.83 9.47 -5.38
CA MET A 469 -1.70 10.03 -6.73
C MET A 469 -0.72 11.21 -6.79
N ASN A 470 0.24 11.14 -7.71
CA ASN A 470 1.19 12.22 -7.96
C ASN A 470 0.61 13.33 -8.85
N TRP A 471 1.40 14.39 -9.04
CA TRP A 471 1.07 15.56 -9.85
C TRP A 471 0.55 15.24 -11.26
N ASP A 472 1.06 14.16 -11.87
CA ASP A 472 0.70 13.76 -13.23
C ASP A 472 -0.64 13.01 -13.31
N GLY A 473 -1.19 12.58 -12.16
CA GLY A 473 -2.34 11.69 -12.09
C GLY A 473 -1.98 10.21 -12.05
N TRP A 474 -0.72 9.85 -11.81
CA TRP A 474 -0.25 8.46 -11.72
C TRP A 474 -0.27 7.93 -10.28
N ILE A 475 -0.56 6.63 -10.15
CA ILE A 475 -0.49 5.86 -8.91
C ILE A 475 0.39 4.62 -9.21
N PRO A 476 1.44 4.35 -8.40
CA PRO A 476 2.24 3.13 -8.57
C PRO A 476 1.39 1.86 -8.45
N ARG A 477 1.62 0.88 -9.34
CA ARG A 477 0.81 -0.35 -9.42
C ARG A 477 0.95 -1.25 -8.18
N GLU A 478 2.10 -1.22 -7.53
CA GLU A 478 2.47 -2.08 -6.41
C GLU A 478 3.04 -1.21 -5.29
N GLN A 479 2.42 -1.26 -4.10
CA GLN A 479 2.68 -0.33 -3.01
C GLN A 479 3.54 -0.98 -1.92
N ILE A 480 4.85 -0.81 -2.04
CA ILE A 480 5.86 -1.44 -1.17
C ILE A 480 6.23 -0.45 -0.07
N LEU A 481 5.32 -0.29 0.90
CA LEU A 481 5.42 0.71 1.96
C LEU A 481 5.88 0.07 3.27
N GLY A 482 7.04 0.51 3.77
CA GLY A 482 7.64 0.04 5.02
C GLY A 482 8.54 -1.19 4.86
N THR A 483 9.29 -1.50 5.94
CA THR A 483 10.32 -2.55 5.95
C THR A 483 9.74 -3.97 5.85
N GLU A 484 8.59 -4.22 6.49
CA GLU A 484 7.88 -5.51 6.41
C GLU A 484 7.46 -5.84 4.97
N ALA A 485 6.82 -4.90 4.26
CA ALA A 485 6.42 -5.08 2.87
C ALA A 485 7.65 -5.27 1.96
N ARG A 486 8.70 -4.45 2.14
CA ARG A 486 9.95 -4.52 1.36
C ARG A 486 10.67 -5.87 1.51
N ALA A 487 10.61 -6.51 2.67
CA ALA A 487 11.25 -7.81 2.92
C ALA A 487 10.64 -8.98 2.13
N ARG A 488 9.43 -8.81 1.54
CA ARG A 488 8.76 -9.80 0.69
C ARG A 488 8.83 -9.47 -0.80
N VAL A 489 9.74 -8.59 -1.23
CA VAL A 489 9.93 -8.20 -2.64
C VAL A 489 11.40 -8.23 -3.05
N PRO A 490 11.78 -9.01 -4.09
CA PRO A 490 13.12 -8.95 -4.68
C PRO A 490 13.45 -7.56 -5.23
N ASP A 491 14.72 -7.16 -5.12
CA ASP A 491 15.20 -5.80 -5.37
C ASP A 491 14.84 -5.24 -6.76
N GLU A 492 14.81 -6.10 -7.78
CA GLU A 492 14.45 -5.78 -9.16
C GLU A 492 12.99 -5.31 -9.35
N PHE A 493 12.06 -5.71 -8.48
CA PHE A 493 10.63 -5.34 -8.58
C PHE A 493 10.24 -4.15 -7.70
N VAL A 494 11.19 -3.59 -6.94
CA VAL A 494 10.89 -2.53 -5.96
C VAL A 494 10.60 -1.19 -6.63
N VAL A 495 11.32 -0.86 -7.71
CA VAL A 495 11.23 0.43 -8.38
C VAL A 495 10.03 0.46 -9.33
N GLN A 496 9.09 1.36 -9.09
CA GLN A 496 7.90 1.54 -9.90
C GLN A 496 8.14 2.59 -11.01
N ASP A 497 7.85 2.26 -12.26
CA ASP A 497 8.06 3.14 -13.42
C ASP A 497 6.82 4.01 -13.68
N GLY A 498 6.98 5.35 -13.66
CA GLY A 498 5.92 6.33 -13.89
C GLY A 498 5.27 6.31 -15.28
N ARG A 499 5.82 5.53 -16.23
CA ARG A 499 5.24 5.30 -17.56
C ARG A 499 4.30 4.09 -17.58
N ASN A 500 4.43 3.21 -16.59
CA ASN A 500 3.72 1.94 -16.50
C ASN A 500 2.35 2.12 -15.83
N ALA A 501 1.30 1.81 -16.57
CA ALA A 501 -0.07 1.78 -16.09
C ALA A 501 -0.44 0.41 -15.49
N ASN A 502 -1.66 0.32 -14.94
CA ASN A 502 -2.30 -0.91 -14.50
C ASN A 502 -3.82 -0.79 -14.74
N PRO A 503 -4.62 -1.86 -14.94
CA PRO A 503 -6.06 -1.73 -15.17
C PRO A 503 -6.75 -0.90 -14.07
N PRO A 504 -7.59 0.09 -14.44
CA PRO A 504 -8.21 1.01 -13.48
C PRO A 504 -9.43 0.37 -12.80
N THR A 505 -9.26 -0.79 -12.15
CA THR A 505 -10.35 -1.61 -11.60
C THR A 505 -11.09 -0.96 -10.43
N LEU A 506 -10.49 0.01 -9.74
CA LEU A 506 -11.18 0.85 -8.74
C LEU A 506 -12.44 1.52 -9.33
N LEU A 507 -12.46 1.73 -10.66
CA LEU A 507 -13.63 2.24 -11.37
C LEU A 507 -14.78 1.21 -11.42
N LEU A 508 -14.52 -0.10 -11.36
CA LEU A 508 -15.58 -1.11 -11.23
C LEU A 508 -16.27 -1.02 -9.88
N THR A 509 -15.49 -0.87 -8.81
CA THR A 509 -16.03 -0.65 -7.45
C THR A 509 -16.89 0.61 -7.43
N LEU A 510 -16.35 1.74 -7.89
CA LEU A 510 -17.08 3.00 -7.96
C LEU A 510 -18.35 2.86 -8.81
N HIS A 511 -18.31 2.17 -9.96
CA HIS A 511 -19.49 1.92 -10.78
C HIS A 511 -20.56 1.10 -10.03
N SER A 512 -20.18 0.06 -9.27
CA SER A 512 -21.12 -0.66 -8.41
C SER A 512 -21.72 0.24 -7.33
N MET A 513 -20.91 1.07 -6.67
CA MET A 513 -21.37 1.97 -5.61
C MET A 513 -22.26 3.10 -6.17
N LEU A 514 -21.98 3.61 -7.37
CA LEU A 514 -22.83 4.61 -8.04
C LEU A 514 -24.23 4.09 -8.37
N ALA A 515 -24.44 2.78 -8.50
CA ALA A 515 -25.79 2.22 -8.64
C ALA A 515 -26.58 2.37 -7.32
N GLU A 516 -25.95 2.10 -6.19
CA GLU A 516 -26.53 2.24 -4.85
C GLU A 516 -26.79 3.72 -4.51
N PHE A 517 -25.83 4.62 -4.81
CA PHE A 517 -26.01 6.06 -4.57
C PHE A 517 -27.10 6.72 -5.42
N LYS A 518 -27.55 6.11 -6.54
CA LYS A 518 -28.60 6.69 -7.40
C LYS A 518 -30.01 6.55 -6.81
N GLU A 519 -30.20 5.64 -5.86
CA GLU A 519 -31.49 5.43 -5.19
C GLU A 519 -31.63 6.30 -3.93
N ASP A 520 -30.52 6.53 -3.20
CA ASP A 520 -30.48 7.36 -1.98
C ASP A 520 -29.09 8.02 -1.80
N LEU A 521 -28.89 9.20 -2.41
CA LEU A 521 -27.62 9.96 -2.30
C LEU A 521 -27.63 10.84 -1.04
N SER A 522 -26.90 10.44 0.00
CA SER A 522 -26.71 11.28 1.19
C SER A 522 -25.75 12.45 0.94
N ASP A 523 -25.84 13.50 1.77
CA ASP A 523 -24.92 14.65 1.74
C ASP A 523 -23.46 14.21 1.93
N ASP A 524 -23.20 13.24 2.82
CA ASP A 524 -21.87 12.68 3.05
C ASP A 524 -21.33 11.95 1.81
N ASP A 525 -22.19 11.20 1.11
CA ASP A 525 -21.84 10.52 -0.14
C ASP A 525 -21.57 11.55 -1.26
N TYR A 526 -22.40 12.59 -1.40
CA TYR A 526 -22.16 13.70 -2.34
C TYR A 526 -20.83 14.41 -2.06
N HIS A 527 -20.55 14.73 -0.79
CA HIS A 527 -19.29 15.33 -0.38
C HIS A 527 -18.09 14.40 -0.61
N TYR A 528 -18.23 13.10 -0.39
CA TYR A 528 -17.20 12.09 -0.68
C TYR A 528 -16.90 12.01 -2.18
N LEU A 529 -17.92 11.83 -3.02
CA LEU A 529 -17.80 11.81 -4.48
C LEU A 529 -17.17 13.11 -5.02
N THR A 530 -17.53 14.26 -4.44
CA THR A 530 -16.95 15.57 -4.78
C THR A 530 -15.45 15.66 -4.46
N ARG A 531 -14.97 15.03 -3.37
CA ARG A 531 -13.53 14.93 -3.06
C ARG A 531 -12.79 13.99 -4.01
N LEU A 532 -13.41 12.90 -4.47
CA LEU A 532 -12.83 12.00 -5.47
C LEU A 532 -12.63 12.66 -6.84
N TRP A 533 -13.59 13.49 -7.25
CA TRP A 533 -13.67 14.08 -8.60
C TRP A 533 -12.35 14.63 -9.18
N PRO A 534 -11.60 15.54 -8.52
CA PRO A 534 -10.36 16.09 -9.08
C PRO A 534 -9.30 15.02 -9.36
N ARG A 535 -9.21 13.99 -8.50
CA ARG A 535 -8.24 12.88 -8.62
C ARG A 535 -8.66 11.91 -9.73
N LEU A 536 -9.92 11.49 -9.76
CA LEU A 536 -10.45 10.63 -10.83
C LEU A 536 -10.31 11.29 -12.22
N ARG A 537 -10.56 12.60 -12.32
CA ARG A 537 -10.31 13.38 -13.54
C ARG A 537 -8.83 13.41 -13.93
N ALA A 538 -7.92 13.57 -12.96
CA ALA A 538 -6.48 13.54 -13.22
C ALA A 538 -6.02 12.16 -13.71
N TRP A 539 -6.46 11.08 -13.07
CA TRP A 539 -6.15 9.70 -13.47
C TRP A 539 -6.69 9.37 -14.88
N TYR A 540 -7.95 9.71 -15.15
CA TYR A 540 -8.53 9.58 -16.49
C TYR A 540 -7.73 10.37 -17.54
N SER A 541 -7.29 11.58 -17.22
CA SER A 541 -6.45 12.39 -18.11
C SER A 541 -5.04 11.80 -18.29
N TRP A 542 -4.47 11.18 -17.25
CA TRP A 542 -3.17 10.53 -17.29
C TRP A 542 -3.18 9.33 -18.26
N PHE A 543 -4.20 8.48 -18.23
CA PHE A 543 -4.33 7.40 -19.22
C PHE A 543 -4.45 7.94 -20.65
N ASN A 544 -5.33 8.93 -20.85
CA ASN A 544 -5.59 9.55 -22.16
C ASN A 544 -4.40 10.32 -22.74
N THR A 545 -3.39 10.66 -21.93
CA THR A 545 -2.16 11.33 -22.39
C THR A 545 -0.98 10.37 -22.50
N THR A 546 -0.80 9.44 -21.55
CA THR A 546 0.39 8.59 -21.49
C THR A 546 0.25 7.25 -22.22
N GLN A 547 -0.96 6.69 -22.30
CA GLN A 547 -1.22 5.34 -22.84
C GLN A 547 -1.88 5.33 -24.22
N ILE A 548 -2.05 6.49 -24.87
CA ILE A 548 -2.60 6.61 -26.23
C ILE A 548 -1.75 5.85 -27.27
N GLY A 549 -2.38 5.30 -28.31
CA GLY A 549 -1.72 4.70 -29.47
C GLY A 549 -1.35 5.72 -30.55
N GLU A 550 -0.76 5.26 -31.65
CA GLU A 550 -0.36 6.14 -32.78
C GLU A 550 -1.56 6.67 -33.58
N LEU A 551 -2.76 6.08 -33.44
CA LEU A 551 -3.98 6.50 -34.12
C LEU A 551 -5.03 7.06 -33.12
N PRO A 552 -5.85 8.05 -33.51
CA PRO A 552 -6.94 8.57 -32.69
C PRO A 552 -7.89 7.45 -32.19
N GLY A 553 -8.30 7.53 -30.91
CA GLY A 553 -9.19 6.53 -30.29
C GLY A 553 -8.54 5.16 -30.03
N THR A 554 -7.23 5.02 -30.20
CA THR A 554 -6.49 3.79 -29.90
C THR A 554 -5.60 3.96 -28.66
N TYR A 555 -5.30 2.85 -27.99
CA TYR A 555 -4.48 2.81 -26.78
C TYR A 555 -3.47 1.66 -26.84
N ARG A 556 -2.36 1.81 -26.13
CA ARG A 556 -1.28 0.82 -26.06
C ARG A 556 -0.56 0.89 -24.71
N TRP A 557 -0.69 -0.17 -23.90
CA TRP A 557 0.14 -0.41 -22.71
C TRP A 557 1.63 -0.11 -22.96
N ARG A 558 2.25 0.67 -22.08
CA ARG A 558 3.71 0.83 -22.05
C ARG A 558 4.37 -0.33 -21.30
N GLY A 559 5.69 -0.46 -21.41
CA GLY A 559 6.50 -1.41 -20.63
C GLY A 559 6.77 -2.79 -21.28
N ARG A 560 6.23 -3.11 -22.47
CA ARG A 560 6.65 -4.31 -23.23
C ARG A 560 8.11 -4.18 -23.68
N ASN A 561 8.87 -5.26 -23.59
CA ASN A 561 10.28 -5.32 -24.00
C ASN A 561 10.45 -6.00 -25.37
N PRO A 562 10.79 -5.28 -26.46
CA PRO A 562 10.99 -5.90 -27.77
C PRO A 562 12.24 -6.79 -27.83
N ASP A 563 13.22 -6.57 -26.96
CA ASP A 563 14.52 -7.26 -26.96
C ASP A 563 14.54 -8.50 -26.03
N ALA A 564 13.36 -9.00 -25.63
CA ALA A 564 13.19 -10.11 -24.70
C ALA A 564 13.50 -11.49 -25.31
N VAL A 565 14.75 -11.70 -25.77
CA VAL A 565 15.21 -12.92 -26.49
C VAL A 565 15.06 -14.26 -25.75
N ARG A 566 14.68 -14.23 -24.47
CA ARG A 566 14.38 -15.44 -23.66
C ARG A 566 12.88 -15.70 -23.48
N GLU A 567 12.02 -14.83 -23.98
CA GLU A 567 10.56 -14.96 -23.89
C GLU A 567 9.99 -15.34 -25.25
N LEU A 568 9.12 -16.35 -25.29
CA LEU A 568 8.44 -16.78 -26.53
C LEU A 568 7.51 -15.69 -27.10
N ASN A 569 6.91 -14.90 -26.20
CA ASN A 569 6.17 -13.69 -26.49
C ASN A 569 6.51 -12.67 -25.39
N PRO A 570 6.93 -11.43 -25.70
CA PRO A 570 7.31 -10.48 -24.67
C PRO A 570 6.17 -10.11 -23.72
N LYS A 571 6.41 -10.16 -22.41
CA LYS A 571 5.36 -9.91 -21.40
C LYS A 571 4.75 -8.50 -21.44
N THR A 572 3.56 -8.37 -20.86
CA THR A 572 2.81 -7.11 -20.71
C THR A 572 2.32 -6.92 -19.27
N LEU A 573 3.26 -6.84 -18.33
CA LEU A 573 3.00 -6.73 -16.87
C LEU A 573 2.06 -5.57 -16.47
N THR A 574 2.04 -4.52 -17.28
CA THR A 574 1.17 -3.35 -17.12
C THR A 574 -0.31 -3.65 -17.36
N SER A 575 -0.65 -4.72 -18.07
CA SER A 575 -2.04 -5.12 -18.29
C SER A 575 -2.67 -5.97 -17.18
N GLY A 576 -1.87 -6.43 -16.20
CA GLY A 576 -2.30 -7.45 -15.22
C GLY A 576 -2.49 -8.86 -15.81
N LEU A 577 -2.24 -9.02 -17.12
CA LEU A 577 -2.29 -10.27 -17.87
C LEU A 577 -0.89 -10.52 -18.44
N ASP A 578 0.05 -10.83 -17.54
CA ASP A 578 1.50 -10.72 -17.75
C ASP A 578 2.01 -11.44 -19.01
N ASP A 579 1.57 -12.67 -19.25
CA ASP A 579 2.00 -13.55 -20.34
C ASP A 579 0.89 -13.83 -21.38
N TYR A 580 -0.25 -13.14 -21.30
CA TYR A 580 -1.29 -13.26 -22.33
C TYR A 580 -0.72 -12.86 -23.69
N PRO A 581 -0.80 -13.71 -24.73
CA PRO A 581 -0.05 -13.52 -25.96
C PRO A 581 -0.54 -12.27 -26.71
N ARG A 582 0.41 -11.39 -27.05
CA ARG A 582 0.18 -10.21 -27.91
C ARG A 582 1.05 -10.31 -29.16
N ALA A 583 1.21 -9.21 -29.91
CA ALA A 583 2.12 -9.17 -31.05
C ALA A 583 3.52 -9.68 -30.63
N SER A 584 4.08 -10.60 -31.41
CA SER A 584 5.35 -11.28 -31.09
C SER A 584 6.56 -10.35 -31.14
N HIS A 585 6.48 -9.30 -31.96
CA HIS A 585 7.48 -8.25 -32.10
C HIS A 585 6.85 -6.93 -31.64
N PRO A 586 7.06 -6.51 -30.38
CA PRO A 586 6.48 -5.28 -29.87
C PRO A 586 6.93 -4.04 -30.66
N THR A 587 5.97 -3.24 -31.10
CA THR A 587 6.23 -1.97 -31.81
C THR A 587 5.40 -0.85 -31.21
N ARG A 588 5.56 0.38 -31.71
CA ARG A 588 4.70 1.49 -31.30
C ARG A 588 3.28 1.41 -31.88
N GLU A 589 3.12 0.68 -32.98
CA GLU A 589 1.88 0.55 -33.76
C GLU A 589 0.82 -0.35 -33.11
N GLU A 590 1.17 -1.09 -32.05
CA GLU A 590 0.23 -1.99 -31.37
C GLU A 590 -1.00 -1.24 -30.85
N ARG A 591 -2.13 -1.94 -30.82
CA ARG A 591 -3.42 -1.43 -30.34
C ARG A 591 -4.01 -2.46 -29.40
N HIS A 592 -4.12 -2.11 -28.12
CA HIS A 592 -4.49 -3.03 -27.04
C HIS A 592 -5.99 -2.89 -26.71
N LEU A 593 -6.76 -3.90 -27.12
CA LEU A 593 -8.23 -3.93 -27.01
C LEU A 593 -8.71 -3.82 -25.57
N ASP A 594 -8.08 -4.57 -24.66
CA ASP A 594 -8.33 -4.58 -23.22
C ASP A 594 -8.21 -3.17 -22.61
N LEU A 595 -7.11 -2.46 -22.89
CA LEU A 595 -6.92 -1.09 -22.44
C LEU A 595 -7.98 -0.13 -23.01
N ARG A 596 -8.35 -0.32 -24.28
CA ARG A 596 -9.38 0.50 -24.91
C ARG A 596 -10.76 0.28 -24.26
N CYS A 597 -11.11 -0.95 -23.92
CA CYS A 597 -12.33 -1.27 -23.17
C CYS A 597 -12.33 -0.64 -21.77
N TRP A 598 -11.19 -0.67 -21.05
CA TRP A 598 -11.04 0.03 -19.77
C TRP A 598 -11.30 1.53 -19.90
N MET A 599 -10.78 2.17 -20.95
CA MET A 599 -11.00 3.60 -21.18
C MET A 599 -12.44 3.92 -21.56
N THR A 600 -13.11 3.05 -22.34
CA THR A 600 -14.54 3.18 -22.63
C THR A 600 -15.37 3.15 -21.35
N LEU A 601 -15.13 2.16 -20.46
CA LEU A 601 -15.79 2.07 -19.16
C LEU A 601 -15.53 3.34 -18.31
N ALA A 602 -14.27 3.81 -18.28
CA ALA A 602 -13.89 5.00 -17.54
C ALA A 602 -14.60 6.27 -18.06
N SER A 603 -14.76 6.44 -19.38
CA SER A 603 -15.51 7.56 -19.96
C SER A 603 -16.99 7.55 -19.55
N GLY A 604 -17.62 6.37 -19.56
CA GLY A 604 -19.02 6.21 -19.11
C GLY A 604 -19.19 6.54 -17.63
N LEU A 605 -18.33 5.98 -16.78
CA LEU A 605 -18.35 6.25 -15.33
C LEU A 605 -18.09 7.73 -15.00
N MET A 606 -17.11 8.35 -15.66
CA MET A 606 -16.80 9.77 -15.44
C MET A 606 -17.96 10.67 -15.88
N ALA A 607 -18.69 10.32 -16.93
CA ALA A 607 -19.90 11.04 -17.34
C ALA A 607 -21.05 10.91 -16.33
N ASP A 608 -21.22 9.73 -15.72
CA ASP A 608 -22.24 9.48 -14.70
C ASP A 608 -21.89 10.17 -13.37
N LEU A 609 -20.64 10.05 -12.91
CA LEU A 609 -20.14 10.74 -11.73
C LEU A 609 -20.25 12.27 -11.88
N ALA A 610 -19.89 12.81 -13.06
CA ALA A 610 -20.02 14.25 -13.34
C ALA A 610 -21.46 14.75 -13.13
N ARG A 611 -22.48 14.00 -13.55
CA ARG A 611 -23.89 14.35 -13.31
C ARG A 611 -24.22 14.34 -11.81
N LEU A 612 -23.75 13.36 -11.05
CA LEU A 612 -24.00 13.25 -9.61
C LEU A 612 -23.33 14.36 -8.78
N VAL A 613 -22.14 14.82 -9.17
CA VAL A 613 -21.40 15.89 -8.45
C VAL A 613 -21.56 17.28 -9.09
N GLU A 614 -22.58 17.49 -9.91
CA GLU A 614 -22.88 18.77 -10.58
C GLU A 614 -21.67 19.37 -11.34
N LYS A 615 -21.07 18.56 -12.21
CA LYS A 615 -19.96 18.94 -13.10
C LYS A 615 -20.35 18.64 -14.55
N ASP A 616 -19.72 19.35 -15.49
CA ASP A 616 -19.95 19.16 -16.93
C ASP A 616 -19.59 17.72 -17.36
N PRO A 617 -20.56 16.91 -17.84
CA PRO A 617 -20.32 15.55 -18.28
C PRO A 617 -19.98 15.46 -19.78
N ILE A 618 -20.14 16.53 -20.58
CA ILE A 618 -20.20 16.47 -22.05
C ILE A 618 -18.95 15.81 -22.64
N ARG A 619 -17.75 16.27 -22.25
CA ARG A 619 -16.47 15.70 -22.71
C ARG A 619 -16.38 14.19 -22.51
N PHE A 620 -16.88 13.68 -21.38
CA PHE A 620 -16.84 12.26 -21.05
C PHE A 620 -17.91 11.47 -21.82
N GLN A 621 -19.10 12.05 -22.02
CA GLN A 621 -20.17 11.47 -22.85
C GLN A 621 -19.77 11.37 -24.32
N GLU A 622 -19.08 12.37 -24.86
CA GLU A 622 -18.56 12.36 -26.23
C GLU A 622 -17.48 11.31 -26.40
N SER A 623 -16.53 11.24 -25.45
CA SER A 623 -15.50 10.17 -25.41
C SER A 623 -16.16 8.78 -25.40
N TYR A 624 -17.11 8.57 -24.47
CA TYR A 624 -17.85 7.31 -24.35
C TYR A 624 -18.60 6.95 -25.64
N ARG A 625 -19.29 7.90 -26.28
CA ARG A 625 -19.99 7.66 -27.55
C ARG A 625 -19.03 7.27 -28.67
N GLN A 626 -17.96 8.04 -28.88
CA GLN A 626 -16.95 7.72 -29.90
C GLN A 626 -16.38 6.32 -29.67
N ASP A 627 -16.04 6.00 -28.42
CA ASP A 627 -15.47 4.71 -28.10
C ASP A 627 -16.47 3.56 -28.26
N PHE A 628 -17.72 3.72 -27.81
CA PHE A 628 -18.76 2.69 -27.90
C PHE A 628 -19.14 2.36 -29.35
N TYR A 629 -19.28 3.37 -30.23
CA TYR A 629 -19.57 3.12 -31.65
C TYR A 629 -18.42 2.40 -32.36
N PHE A 630 -17.16 2.78 -32.10
CA PHE A 630 -16.00 2.11 -32.69
C PHE A 630 -15.81 0.70 -32.11
N SER A 631 -16.06 0.47 -30.82
CA SER A 631 -16.09 -0.87 -30.20
C SER A 631 -17.14 -1.77 -30.86
N SER A 632 -18.36 -1.27 -31.03
CA SER A 632 -19.47 -2.01 -31.66
C SER A 632 -19.15 -2.36 -33.10
N PHE A 633 -18.57 -1.43 -33.86
CA PHE A 633 -18.15 -1.65 -35.25
C PHE A 633 -17.00 -2.66 -35.36
N CYS A 634 -16.00 -2.59 -34.48
CA CYS A 634 -14.94 -3.59 -34.39
C CYS A 634 -15.46 -4.97 -34.00
N PHE A 635 -16.44 -5.06 -33.08
CA PHE A 635 -17.03 -6.34 -32.68
C PHE A 635 -17.81 -6.99 -33.84
N ILE A 636 -18.56 -6.19 -34.60
CA ILE A 636 -19.21 -6.63 -35.85
C ILE A 636 -18.16 -7.11 -36.86
N ILE A 637 -17.06 -6.38 -37.06
CA ILE A 637 -15.97 -6.80 -37.96
C ILE A 637 -15.30 -8.09 -37.48
N ILE A 638 -15.05 -8.26 -36.19
CA ILE A 638 -14.46 -9.49 -35.63
C ILE A 638 -15.40 -10.68 -35.83
N ILE A 639 -16.72 -10.52 -35.56
CA ILE A 639 -17.72 -11.54 -35.86
C ILE A 639 -17.72 -11.87 -37.36
N VAL A 640 -17.67 -10.86 -38.24
CA VAL A 640 -17.61 -11.06 -39.69
C VAL A 640 -16.34 -11.79 -40.12
N ILE A 641 -15.17 -11.45 -39.57
CA ILE A 641 -13.90 -12.14 -39.85
C ILE A 641 -13.95 -13.60 -39.37
N ILE A 642 -14.37 -13.86 -38.13
CA ILE A 642 -14.54 -15.21 -37.59
C ILE A 642 -15.54 -16.01 -38.45
N THR A 643 -16.64 -15.38 -38.86
CA THR A 643 -17.64 -16.01 -39.74
C THR A 643 -17.06 -16.31 -41.12
N ILE A 644 -16.25 -15.43 -41.69
CA ILE A 644 -15.56 -15.64 -42.98
C ILE A 644 -14.52 -16.76 -42.86
N GLU A 645 -13.70 -16.81 -41.82
CA GLU A 645 -12.72 -17.89 -41.62
C GLU A 645 -13.41 -19.24 -41.35
N CYS A 646 -14.49 -19.27 -40.56
CA CYS A 646 -15.33 -20.45 -40.41
C CYS A 646 -15.93 -20.90 -41.75
N LEU A 647 -16.44 -19.97 -42.58
CA LEU A 647 -16.99 -20.28 -43.91
C LEU A 647 -15.91 -20.72 -44.92
N GLN A 648 -14.70 -20.19 -44.85
CA GLN A 648 -13.56 -20.65 -45.64
C GLN A 648 -13.13 -22.06 -45.22
N THR A 649 -13.06 -22.32 -43.91
CA THR A 649 -12.79 -23.66 -43.35
C THR A 649 -13.86 -24.66 -43.77
N LEU A 650 -15.14 -24.27 -43.72
CA LEU A 650 -16.26 -25.09 -44.20
C LEU A 650 -16.15 -25.37 -45.71
N ARG A 651 -15.77 -24.37 -46.51
CA ARG A 651 -15.53 -24.53 -47.96
C ARG A 651 -14.40 -25.52 -48.25
N VAL A 652 -13.30 -25.46 -47.51
CA VAL A 652 -12.19 -26.43 -47.64
C VAL A 652 -12.68 -27.83 -47.27
N LEU A 653 -13.44 -27.98 -46.17
CA LEU A 653 -14.01 -29.26 -45.76
C LEU A 653 -14.94 -29.84 -46.84
N VAL A 654 -15.85 -29.03 -47.39
CA VAL A 654 -16.78 -29.43 -48.46
C VAL A 654 -16.03 -29.78 -49.74
N TYR A 655 -14.98 -29.05 -50.11
CA TYR A 655 -14.16 -29.35 -51.29
C TYR A 655 -13.41 -30.68 -51.16
N VAL A 656 -12.85 -30.94 -49.97
CA VAL A 656 -12.19 -32.22 -49.62
C VAL A 656 -13.17 -33.39 -49.67
N VAL A 657 -14.38 -33.22 -49.11
CA VAL A 657 -15.44 -34.26 -49.14
C VAL A 657 -15.92 -34.52 -50.58
N LEU A 658 -16.07 -33.48 -51.41
CA LEU A 658 -16.53 -33.61 -52.79
C LEU A 658 -15.48 -34.20 -53.75
N GLN A 659 -14.18 -34.11 -53.43
CA GLN A 659 -13.12 -34.77 -54.23
C GLN A 659 -12.89 -36.25 -53.87
N GLY A 660 -13.61 -36.80 -52.87
CA GLY A 660 -13.60 -38.24 -52.57
C GLY A 660 -12.31 -38.77 -51.95
N ASP A 661 -11.42 -37.89 -51.47
CA ASP A 661 -10.12 -38.28 -50.89
C ASP A 661 -10.27 -38.67 -49.42
N LEU A 662 -10.65 -39.93 -49.19
CA LEU A 662 -10.94 -40.51 -47.87
C LEU A 662 -9.76 -40.51 -46.86
N ASN A 663 -8.55 -40.09 -47.27
CA ASN A 663 -7.37 -39.99 -46.40
C ASN A 663 -7.10 -38.58 -45.84
N ALA A 664 -8.00 -37.60 -46.05
CA ALA A 664 -7.79 -36.23 -45.57
C ALA A 664 -7.72 -36.09 -44.03
N SER A 665 -8.29 -37.04 -43.27
CA SER A 665 -8.28 -37.01 -41.80
C SER A 665 -6.87 -37.01 -41.18
N GLN A 666 -5.87 -37.57 -41.86
CA GLN A 666 -4.47 -37.53 -41.39
C GLN A 666 -3.72 -36.23 -41.76
N LYS A 667 -4.22 -35.43 -42.72
CA LYS A 667 -3.58 -34.15 -43.10
C LYS A 667 -4.15 -32.94 -42.35
N CYS A 668 -5.37 -33.01 -41.84
CA CYS A 668 -5.98 -31.90 -41.08
C CYS A 668 -5.44 -31.74 -39.64
N ASN A 669 -4.71 -32.71 -39.09
CA ASN A 669 -4.10 -32.59 -37.75
C ASN A 669 -3.01 -31.50 -37.62
N GLY A 670 -2.63 -30.84 -38.72
CA GLY A 670 -1.66 -29.72 -38.73
C GLY A 670 -2.26 -28.34 -38.47
N PHE A 671 -3.59 -28.17 -38.49
CA PHE A 671 -4.26 -26.90 -38.19
C PHE A 671 -5.13 -27.05 -36.93
N GLY A 672 -4.90 -26.16 -35.96
CA GLY A 672 -5.42 -26.30 -34.58
C GLY A 672 -6.92 -26.09 -34.41
N CYS A 673 -7.74 -27.06 -34.81
CA CYS A 673 -9.17 -27.10 -34.52
C CYS A 673 -9.47 -27.51 -33.07
N SER A 674 -9.07 -26.69 -32.09
CA SER A 674 -9.43 -26.85 -30.67
C SER A 674 -10.60 -25.94 -30.21
N TRP A 675 -11.17 -25.14 -31.11
CA TRP A 675 -12.14 -24.08 -30.79
C TRP A 675 -13.62 -24.47 -30.96
N TYR A 676 -13.92 -25.69 -31.41
CA TYR A 676 -15.28 -26.07 -31.84
C TYR A 676 -16.26 -26.51 -30.73
N LEU A 677 -15.88 -26.39 -29.45
CA LEU A 677 -16.64 -26.93 -28.31
C LEU A 677 -17.17 -25.87 -27.32
N TRP A 678 -17.18 -24.59 -27.72
CA TRP A 678 -17.61 -23.45 -26.86
C TRP A 678 -18.71 -22.56 -27.47
N CYS A 679 -19.36 -23.00 -28.55
CA CYS A 679 -20.47 -22.27 -29.21
C CYS A 679 -21.68 -23.18 -29.50
N ALA A 680 -22.01 -24.07 -28.55
CA ALA A 680 -23.25 -24.85 -28.51
C ALA A 680 -24.06 -24.42 -27.29
#